data_AF-A0A947RXC7-F1
#
_entry.id   AF-A0A947RXC7-F1
#
_cell.length_a   1.000
_cell.length_b   1.000
_cell.length_c   1.000
_cell.angle_alpha   90.00
_cell.angle_beta   90.00
_cell.angle_gamma   90.00
#
_symmetry.space_group_name_H-M   'P 1'
#
loop_
_entity.id
_entity.type
_entity.pdbx_description
1 polymer ?
#
loop_
_entity_poly.entity_id
_entity_poly.type
_entity_poly.pdbx_seq_one_letter_code
_entity_poly.pdbx_strand_id
1 'polypeptide(L)'
;MSIANYILRQNGTIEDLPKWIRHHLTEEYSDWINLIDLEKSEKSHSELKLYLNYGQRSVRAEISLQENRPEKEEIFRIKIKETGFGQNSKDSPREDVILKDRGNIVEIGFSVLSSDPDKIIEEVQEVVDAGIDSIHVDHLDGVFTPGLPAFDCTDQIKKINGISVPLNVHLMAMSPSKELINKIIDSGLKSGRDSILVHYEAFNEAGDMDVIVKHIKEKGFKAGISINPETSIADLRNTLNRLNGYVSSVMVMSIIPGAGSRPFIKGTEEKVKDLDSLLVSMGIRSGIQIILDGGLNERSLGAIVETGADEIITRTWLLTNGPNYRKSLESIKNLSCHRIESIALNDLIEEWGLLNYNFIIDAIVRFCSGDKIFTKEEIISTVKRYYGVNKVLINEDKVVDIFYDDKLVRFHKDGILPIEHLGLRDRTYYDGIVVKIYTGNVVAEQKGEYILGISGSWHDSTAALIKDGKIVCALEEERMTRVKHDTSMFPVNAILRMMEDIGITWEDIKHISLGWNFNLYVDTPHSINPNSVLFREIDEKYARGKDIKIEDIVKRQNEEKNKERFNVKKIYGFLKEMSEYFGTKYEPRVSFVEHSRSHASSAYYLCGFEGKVLTLSLDGYGGFESGSVWLCENGTMKELTRFSLPHSIGWMWCAITEYMGFMPSADEGQIMGFAPYGEPWDSAEMERVNKLREIFKDYMRFDTKQEKLISNPENYYYGEMVEGKTRITKSFRKKMEELGICPYGRATHQIDPKNPEDRAYANLAFVLQERTSQVICDIVRYYFREKVSTKGIEKLALAGGVALNILSNGKLITEGLVYGENIFVQPAAGDSGVSLGSSLTVAREIYGDDVNVEMKHALYGPEYSNEEIRGTLEEFGLTEGIDYVTATDEKLVKYAADFINKEKAIAWFQGKSEIGPRALGARSILLNLNDVQANNTANIIKGRQPWRPSASSIAEEYAKDYFMGIGKSPFMIVAFPILFSKKNIVLSGMHEFGDKLARPQTVSKETNPLYWELLTRLGEISNIPAVVNTSFNKQE
;
A
#
# COMPACT_ATOMS: atom_id res chain seq x y z
N MET A 1 13.81 46.28 -7.48
CA MET A 1 12.66 46.28 -8.42
C MET A 1 11.33 46.57 -7.73
N SER A 2 10.66 45.61 -7.07
CA SER A 2 9.25 45.77 -6.65
C SER A 2 8.96 46.95 -5.70
N ILE A 3 9.89 47.27 -4.79
CA ILE A 3 9.82 48.48 -3.93
C ILE A 3 9.79 49.76 -4.78
N ALA A 4 10.55 49.80 -5.88
CA ALA A 4 10.55 50.93 -6.81
C ALA A 4 9.20 51.05 -7.54
N ASN A 5 8.70 49.92 -8.07
CA ASN A 5 7.39 49.84 -8.73
C ASN A 5 6.27 50.35 -7.81
N TYR A 6 6.28 49.95 -6.54
CA TYR A 6 5.33 50.43 -5.54
C TYR A 6 5.43 51.95 -5.30
N ILE A 7 6.63 52.51 -5.13
CA ILE A 7 6.82 53.96 -4.92
C ILE A 7 6.36 54.76 -6.15
N LEU A 8 6.69 54.31 -7.36
CA LEU A 8 6.27 54.94 -8.61
C LEU A 8 4.74 54.91 -8.79
N ARG A 9 4.11 53.74 -8.60
CA ARG A 9 2.65 53.56 -8.73
C ARG A 9 1.83 54.40 -7.75
N GLN A 10 2.43 54.91 -6.66
CA GLN A 10 1.78 55.83 -5.71
C GLN A 10 1.90 57.32 -6.13
N ASN A 11 2.12 57.59 -7.42
CA ASN A 11 2.30 58.91 -8.09
C ASN A 11 3.71 59.53 -7.97
N GLY A 12 4.76 58.73 -7.76
CA GLY A 12 6.16 59.20 -7.79
C GLY A 12 6.80 59.11 -9.18
N THR A 13 7.73 60.02 -9.50
CA THR A 13 8.63 59.86 -10.66
C THR A 13 9.85 59.02 -10.28
N ILE A 14 10.69 58.67 -11.26
CA ILE A 14 11.98 58.03 -11.00
C ILE A 14 12.87 58.89 -10.07
N GLU A 15 12.67 60.20 -10.02
CA GLU A 15 13.39 61.09 -9.11
C GLU A 15 12.95 61.03 -7.63
N ASP A 16 11.79 60.43 -7.33
CA ASP A 16 11.33 60.19 -5.95
C ASP A 16 11.91 58.89 -5.34
N LEU A 17 12.49 58.02 -6.16
CA LEU A 17 13.09 56.77 -5.68
C LEU A 17 14.36 57.01 -4.85
N PRO A 18 14.58 56.29 -3.74
CA PRO A 18 15.83 56.30 -2.99
C PRO A 18 17.06 56.16 -3.91
N LYS A 19 18.09 56.97 -3.66
CA LYS A 19 19.24 57.16 -4.58
C LYS A 19 19.94 55.85 -4.98
N TRP A 20 20.01 54.90 -4.05
CA TRP A 20 20.60 53.58 -4.28
C TRP A 20 19.77 52.71 -5.24
N ILE A 21 18.44 52.82 -5.23
CA ILE A 21 17.55 52.12 -6.16
C ILE A 21 17.72 52.67 -7.57
N ARG A 22 17.74 54.01 -7.72
CA ARG A 22 17.98 54.69 -9.00
C ARG A 22 19.27 54.23 -9.68
N HIS A 23 20.33 53.99 -8.91
CA HIS A 23 21.64 53.61 -9.45
C HIS A 23 21.70 52.18 -10.02
N HIS A 24 20.66 51.37 -9.83
CA HIS A 24 20.55 49.99 -10.31
C HIS A 24 19.44 49.79 -11.36
N LEU A 25 18.84 50.88 -11.87
CA LEU A 25 17.83 50.84 -12.93
C LEU A 25 18.46 51.22 -14.28
N THR A 26 18.84 50.22 -15.08
CA THR A 26 19.20 50.37 -16.50
C THR A 26 18.02 49.95 -17.39
N GLU A 27 18.03 50.38 -18.66
CA GLU A 27 16.88 50.26 -19.57
C GLU A 27 16.41 48.82 -19.82
N GLU A 28 17.31 47.82 -19.75
CA GLU A 28 16.95 46.39 -19.92
C GLU A 28 16.02 45.82 -18.82
N TYR A 29 15.83 46.53 -17.70
CA TYR A 29 15.04 46.05 -16.55
C TYR A 29 13.65 46.70 -16.43
N SER A 30 13.20 47.48 -17.43
CA SER A 30 11.84 48.02 -17.48
C SER A 30 10.77 46.93 -17.52
N ASP A 31 11.01 45.85 -18.25
CA ASP A 31 9.92 44.96 -18.68
C ASP A 31 9.48 44.01 -17.56
N TRP A 32 10.41 43.66 -16.66
CA TRP A 32 10.16 42.90 -15.43
C TRP A 32 9.27 43.65 -14.42
N ILE A 33 9.08 44.97 -14.57
CA ILE A 33 8.23 45.79 -13.70
C ILE A 33 6.74 45.48 -13.93
N ASN A 34 6.39 44.89 -15.08
CA ASN A 34 5.00 44.61 -15.46
C ASN A 34 4.48 43.22 -15.00
N LEU A 35 5.36 42.33 -14.54
CA LEU A 35 5.00 40.93 -14.21
C LEU A 35 4.65 40.69 -12.73
N ILE A 36 4.86 41.66 -11.84
CA ILE A 36 4.67 41.49 -10.38
C ILE A 36 3.47 42.31 -9.94
N ASP A 37 2.47 41.65 -9.34
CA ASP A 37 1.29 42.31 -8.79
C ASP A 37 1.44 42.63 -7.28
N LEU A 38 0.70 43.63 -6.81
CA LEU A 38 0.91 44.33 -5.52
C LEU A 38 -0.43 44.55 -4.80
N GLU A 39 -0.95 43.52 -4.15
CA GLU A 39 -2.35 43.50 -3.67
C GLU A 39 -2.66 44.30 -2.39
N LYS A 40 -1.67 44.61 -1.54
CA LYS A 40 -1.89 45.41 -0.32
C LYS A 40 -0.61 46.01 0.25
N SER A 41 -0.80 47.08 1.03
CA SER A 41 0.24 47.65 1.87
C SER A 41 -0.34 48.19 3.18
N GLU A 42 0.38 47.94 4.28
CA GLU A 42 0.09 48.52 5.61
C GLU A 42 1.30 49.33 6.05
N LYS A 43 1.07 50.48 6.70
CA LYS A 43 2.13 51.41 7.10
C LYS A 43 1.89 51.95 8.51
N SER A 44 2.89 51.78 9.38
CA SER A 44 3.03 52.49 10.64
C SER A 44 4.08 53.60 10.52
N HIS A 45 4.35 54.34 11.59
CA HIS A 45 5.39 55.38 11.58
C HIS A 45 6.83 54.85 11.47
N SER A 46 7.07 53.55 11.65
CA SER A 46 8.41 52.94 11.61
C SER A 46 8.50 51.64 10.80
N GLU A 47 7.40 51.19 10.18
CA GLU A 47 7.33 49.91 9.46
C GLU A 47 6.36 49.98 8.27
N LEU A 48 6.80 49.46 7.11
CA LEU A 48 6.04 49.33 5.87
C LEU A 48 5.95 47.83 5.51
N LYS A 49 4.76 47.35 5.14
CA LYS A 49 4.54 45.94 4.78
C LYS A 49 4.00 45.88 3.35
N LEU A 50 4.65 45.07 2.52
CA LEU A 50 4.34 44.87 1.10
C LEU A 50 4.06 43.38 0.84
N TYR A 51 3.19 43.09 -0.12
CA TYR A 51 2.81 41.73 -0.55
C TYR A 51 2.95 41.65 -2.07
N LEU A 52 3.62 40.61 -2.59
CA LEU A 52 4.09 40.52 -3.99
C LEU A 52 3.67 39.21 -4.66
N ASN A 53 2.92 39.29 -5.76
CA ASN A 53 2.31 38.12 -6.43
C ASN A 53 2.90 37.90 -7.84
N TYR A 54 3.12 36.63 -8.23
CA TYR A 54 3.69 36.21 -9.52
C TYR A 54 3.31 34.73 -9.79
N GLY A 55 2.01 34.44 -9.90
CA GLY A 55 1.45 33.07 -9.93
C GLY A 55 0.68 32.73 -8.66
N GLN A 56 1.37 32.63 -7.52
CA GLN A 56 0.80 32.40 -6.17
C GLN A 56 1.57 33.13 -5.00
N ARG A 57 2.93 33.12 -4.94
CA ARG A 57 3.81 33.20 -3.71
C ARG A 57 3.53 34.26 -2.66
N SER A 58 2.71 35.27 -2.96
CA SER A 58 2.27 36.31 -2.01
C SER A 58 3.40 36.74 -1.08
N VAL A 59 4.55 37.05 -1.68
CA VAL A 59 5.81 37.21 -0.95
C VAL A 59 5.70 38.49 -0.12
N ARG A 60 5.60 38.31 1.20
CA ARG A 60 5.46 39.39 2.15
C ARG A 60 6.84 39.94 2.51
N ALA A 61 7.07 41.21 2.23
CA ALA A 61 8.25 41.94 2.69
C ALA A 61 7.85 42.93 3.78
N GLU A 62 8.29 42.69 5.02
CA GLU A 62 8.21 43.67 6.11
C GLU A 62 9.50 44.50 6.11
N ILE A 63 9.38 45.82 6.03
CA ILE A 63 10.49 46.77 5.99
C ILE A 63 10.38 47.68 7.20
N SER A 64 11.26 47.51 8.18
CA SER A 64 11.33 48.34 9.38
C SER A 64 12.55 49.24 9.37
N LEU A 65 12.40 50.48 9.83
CA LEU A 65 13.54 51.37 10.08
C LEU A 65 14.14 50.99 11.44
N GLN A 66 15.43 50.63 11.49
CA GLN A 66 16.12 50.50 12.78
C GLN A 66 16.57 51.89 13.29
N GLU A 67 16.71 52.03 14.61
CA GLU A 67 16.73 53.34 15.27
C GLU A 67 17.72 54.35 14.68
N ASN A 68 17.22 55.58 14.55
CA ASN A 68 17.86 56.76 14.00
C ASN A 68 19.19 57.09 14.72
N ARG A 69 20.31 56.60 14.19
CA ARG A 69 21.64 57.12 14.55
C ARG A 69 21.87 58.44 13.79
N PRO A 70 22.30 59.54 14.45
CA PRO A 70 21.82 60.87 14.03
C PRO A 70 22.40 61.44 12.73
N GLU A 71 23.29 60.72 12.04
CA GLU A 71 24.06 61.25 10.91
C GLU A 71 24.00 60.33 9.66
N LYS A 72 22.93 60.54 8.87
CA LYS A 72 22.88 60.41 7.41
C LYS A 72 22.85 59.02 6.74
N GLU A 73 22.81 57.91 7.47
CA GLU A 73 22.50 56.60 6.87
C GLU A 73 21.32 55.90 7.56
N GLU A 74 20.20 55.78 6.83
CA GLU A 74 18.99 55.08 7.29
C GLU A 74 19.14 53.56 7.09
N ILE A 75 19.21 52.81 8.20
CA ILE A 75 19.37 51.35 8.17
C ILE A 75 17.99 50.68 8.15
N PHE A 76 17.56 50.26 6.97
CA PHE A 76 16.32 49.49 6.76
C PHE A 76 16.55 47.99 6.95
N ARG A 77 15.74 47.37 7.80
CA ARG A 77 15.70 45.92 7.99
C ARG A 77 14.54 45.34 7.20
N ILE A 78 14.86 44.72 6.07
CA ILE A 78 13.92 43.98 5.22
C ILE A 78 13.84 42.54 5.70
N LYS A 79 12.62 42.03 5.90
CA LYS A 79 12.32 40.66 6.32
C LYS A 79 11.30 40.07 5.33
N ILE A 80 11.76 39.12 4.52
CA ILE A 80 10.99 38.52 3.43
C ILE A 80 10.42 37.16 3.89
N LYS A 81 9.17 36.85 3.51
CA LYS A 81 8.49 35.59 3.79
C LYS A 81 7.64 35.17 2.58
N GLU A 82 7.64 33.89 2.23
CA GLU A 82 7.22 33.34 0.93
C GLU A 82 6.12 32.27 1.07
N THR A 83 5.21 32.12 0.08
CA THR A 83 4.07 31.16 0.10
C THR A 83 3.60 30.59 -1.30
N GLY A 84 4.43 29.81 -2.06
CA GLY A 84 4.17 28.94 -3.31
C GLY A 84 4.08 29.55 -4.76
N PHE A 85 4.81 29.15 -5.86
CA PHE A 85 4.67 29.53 -7.34
C PHE A 85 5.83 29.06 -8.27
N GLY A 86 5.63 28.97 -9.60
CA GLY A 86 6.59 29.57 -10.57
C GLY A 86 6.83 29.03 -12.01
N GLN A 87 6.02 28.14 -12.59
CA GLN A 87 6.40 27.37 -13.79
C GLN A 87 6.21 28.06 -15.17
N ASN A 88 6.77 27.36 -16.17
CA ASN A 88 6.62 27.47 -17.62
C ASN A 88 7.30 28.73 -18.22
N SER A 89 8.35 28.60 -19.04
CA SER A 89 8.64 27.47 -19.94
C SER A 89 10.14 27.24 -20.26
N LYS A 90 10.44 26.00 -20.64
CA LYS A 90 11.52 25.61 -21.58
C LYS A 90 12.99 25.93 -21.23
N ASP A 91 13.35 25.68 -19.98
CA ASP A 91 14.40 24.68 -19.71
C ASP A 91 13.80 23.63 -18.77
N SER A 92 13.08 22.64 -19.33
CA SER A 92 12.38 21.63 -18.54
C SER A 92 13.37 20.59 -18.01
N PRO A 93 13.40 20.28 -16.70
CA PRO A 93 12.19 20.21 -15.87
C PRO A 93 12.25 20.94 -14.50
N ARG A 94 11.18 21.69 -14.13
CA ARG A 94 10.46 21.67 -12.82
C ARG A 94 9.38 22.76 -12.68
N GLU A 95 8.68 22.75 -11.52
CA GLU A 95 7.40 23.35 -11.04
C GLU A 95 7.30 24.91 -11.01
N ASP A 96 6.26 25.63 -10.51
CA ASP A 96 4.86 25.31 -10.09
C ASP A 96 3.81 26.08 -11.00
N VAL A 97 2.92 25.46 -11.80
CA VAL A 97 1.91 26.18 -12.62
C VAL A 97 0.45 26.03 -12.16
N ILE A 98 -0.25 27.16 -12.09
CA ILE A 98 -1.61 27.21 -11.55
C ILE A 98 -2.62 27.55 -12.65
N LEU A 99 -3.49 26.59 -12.93
CA LEU A 99 -4.71 26.75 -13.71
C LEU A 99 -5.89 26.85 -12.74
N LYS A 100 -6.33 28.08 -12.44
CA LYS A 100 -7.53 28.32 -11.60
C LYS A 100 -8.74 27.57 -12.15
N ASP A 101 -9.54 27.00 -11.24
CA ASP A 101 -10.90 26.47 -11.40
C ASP A 101 -11.27 25.93 -12.79
N ARG A 102 -10.96 24.65 -13.04
CA ARG A 102 -11.28 23.96 -14.31
C ARG A 102 -12.55 23.10 -14.29
N GLY A 103 -13.21 22.93 -13.15
CA GLY A 103 -14.32 21.98 -12.98
C GLY A 103 -15.67 22.58 -12.59
N ASN A 104 -16.01 23.77 -13.08
CA ASN A 104 -17.43 24.12 -13.19
C ASN A 104 -18.14 23.05 -14.02
N ILE A 105 -19.33 22.64 -13.57
CA ILE A 105 -20.28 21.83 -14.34
C ILE A 105 -20.46 22.45 -15.73
N VAL A 106 -20.55 21.61 -16.78
CA VAL A 106 -20.89 22.09 -18.13
C VAL A 106 -22.25 22.76 -18.08
N GLU A 107 -22.31 24.04 -18.43
CA GLU A 107 -23.50 24.87 -18.36
C GLU A 107 -24.52 24.43 -19.43
N ILE A 108 -25.79 24.45 -19.09
CA ILE A 108 -26.86 23.99 -19.97
C ILE A 108 -27.72 25.19 -20.34
N GLY A 109 -27.73 25.54 -21.63
CA GLY A 109 -28.54 26.59 -22.20
C GLY A 109 -29.82 26.04 -22.84
N PHE A 110 -30.97 26.63 -22.54
CA PHE A 110 -32.25 26.24 -23.15
C PHE A 110 -32.60 27.13 -24.34
N SER A 111 -32.71 26.57 -25.55
CA SER A 111 -33.16 27.36 -26.72
C SER A 111 -34.67 27.59 -26.71
N VAL A 112 -35.06 28.86 -26.86
CA VAL A 112 -36.48 29.27 -26.88
C VAL A 112 -37.06 29.48 -28.29
N LEU A 113 -36.29 29.25 -29.36
CA LEU A 113 -36.74 29.44 -30.75
C LEU A 113 -38.02 28.65 -31.11
N SER A 114 -38.22 27.48 -30.51
CA SER A 114 -39.40 26.63 -30.71
C SER A 114 -40.44 26.69 -29.57
N SER A 115 -40.44 27.76 -28.78
CA SER A 115 -41.43 27.95 -27.69
C SER A 115 -42.75 28.50 -28.23
N ASP A 116 -43.86 28.11 -27.59
CA ASP A 116 -45.17 28.72 -27.81
C ASP A 116 -45.11 30.20 -27.40
N PRO A 117 -45.34 31.18 -28.31
CA PRO A 117 -45.20 32.60 -28.01
C PRO A 117 -46.08 33.09 -26.85
N ASP A 118 -47.20 32.43 -26.58
CA ASP A 118 -48.13 32.82 -25.51
C ASP A 118 -47.79 32.15 -24.16
N LYS A 119 -46.91 31.14 -24.16
CA LYS A 119 -46.49 30.40 -22.95
C LYS A 119 -44.99 30.47 -22.66
N ILE A 120 -44.20 31.12 -23.51
CA ILE A 120 -42.75 31.27 -23.34
C ILE A 120 -42.34 31.80 -21.95
N ILE A 121 -43.19 32.62 -21.31
CA ILE A 121 -42.93 33.10 -19.93
C ILE A 121 -43.06 31.96 -18.91
N GLU A 122 -44.08 31.12 -19.04
CA GLU A 122 -44.32 29.96 -18.16
C GLU A 122 -43.25 28.88 -18.39
N GLU A 123 -42.99 28.49 -19.64
CA GLU A 123 -41.98 27.47 -19.98
C GLU A 123 -40.56 27.90 -19.57
N VAL A 124 -40.18 29.17 -19.78
CA VAL A 124 -38.87 29.66 -19.35
C VAL A 124 -38.76 29.71 -17.83
N GLN A 125 -39.83 30.06 -17.11
CA GLN A 125 -39.81 29.99 -15.64
C GLN A 125 -39.71 28.55 -15.14
N GLU A 126 -40.40 27.57 -15.76
CA GLU A 126 -40.30 26.15 -15.39
C GLU A 126 -38.88 25.59 -15.56
N VAL A 127 -38.14 25.94 -16.63
CA VAL A 127 -36.74 25.51 -16.79
C VAL A 127 -35.78 26.25 -15.85
N VAL A 128 -36.05 27.52 -15.52
CA VAL A 128 -35.27 28.27 -14.51
C VAL A 128 -35.47 27.70 -13.11
N ASP A 129 -36.71 27.40 -12.72
CA ASP A 129 -37.04 26.76 -11.44
C ASP A 129 -36.56 25.29 -11.38
N ALA A 130 -36.35 24.66 -12.54
CA ALA A 130 -35.72 23.35 -12.66
C ALA A 130 -34.17 23.41 -12.57
N GLY A 131 -33.55 24.59 -12.71
CA GLY A 131 -32.10 24.79 -12.56
C GLY A 131 -31.29 24.82 -13.87
N ILE A 132 -31.84 25.39 -14.95
CA ILE A 132 -31.09 25.74 -16.17
C ILE A 132 -30.01 26.80 -15.88
N ASP A 133 -28.94 26.85 -16.69
CA ASP A 133 -27.82 27.78 -16.46
C ASP A 133 -27.90 29.04 -17.34
N SER A 134 -28.41 28.91 -18.58
CA SER A 134 -28.66 30.04 -19.50
C SER A 134 -29.96 29.85 -20.30
N ILE A 135 -30.44 30.93 -20.92
CA ILE A 135 -31.45 30.85 -21.99
C ILE A 135 -30.85 31.36 -23.30
N HIS A 136 -30.98 30.56 -24.36
CA HIS A 136 -30.45 30.84 -25.70
C HIS A 136 -31.57 31.33 -26.63
N VAL A 137 -31.33 32.43 -27.34
CA VAL A 137 -32.34 33.13 -28.16
C VAL A 137 -31.80 33.40 -29.57
N ASP A 138 -32.44 32.82 -30.58
CA ASP A 138 -31.99 32.92 -31.97
C ASP A 138 -32.64 34.10 -32.72
N HIS A 139 -31.86 34.78 -33.57
CA HIS A 139 -32.32 35.81 -34.51
C HIS A 139 -32.04 35.35 -35.95
N LEU A 140 -33.05 35.45 -36.83
CA LEU A 140 -32.98 34.96 -38.21
C LEU A 140 -33.34 36.09 -39.18
N ASP A 141 -32.48 36.43 -40.15
CA ASP A 141 -32.83 37.40 -41.20
C ASP A 141 -33.51 36.76 -42.43
N GLY A 142 -33.50 35.43 -42.53
CA GLY A 142 -34.00 34.66 -43.69
C GLY A 142 -33.07 34.67 -44.92
N VAL A 143 -31.92 35.37 -44.84
CA VAL A 143 -30.91 35.48 -45.91
C VAL A 143 -29.69 34.61 -45.58
N PHE A 144 -29.19 34.67 -44.34
CA PHE A 144 -28.17 33.76 -43.83
C PHE A 144 -28.73 32.35 -43.59
N THR A 145 -30.04 32.24 -43.30
CA THR A 145 -30.74 30.96 -43.07
C THR A 145 -31.80 30.67 -44.13
N PRO A 146 -31.40 30.42 -45.40
CA PRO A 146 -32.34 30.21 -46.50
C PRO A 146 -33.20 28.96 -46.26
N GLY A 147 -34.50 29.17 -46.03
CA GLY A 147 -35.48 28.10 -45.77
C GLY A 147 -36.20 28.23 -44.43
N LEU A 148 -35.73 29.07 -43.51
CA LEU A 148 -36.51 29.50 -42.35
C LEU A 148 -37.13 30.89 -42.60
N PRO A 149 -38.31 31.20 -42.04
CA PRO A 149 -38.83 32.56 -42.03
C PRO A 149 -37.93 33.47 -41.19
N ALA A 150 -37.82 34.74 -41.59
CA ALA A 150 -37.14 35.75 -40.77
C ALA A 150 -37.85 35.91 -39.42
N PHE A 151 -37.07 36.03 -38.35
CA PHE A 151 -37.53 36.00 -36.97
C PHE A 151 -36.77 37.01 -36.11
N ASP A 152 -37.53 37.95 -35.51
CA ASP A 152 -37.01 39.01 -34.66
C ASP A 152 -37.10 38.61 -33.18
N CYS A 153 -35.97 38.20 -32.61
CA CYS A 153 -35.84 37.82 -31.21
C CYS A 153 -36.26 38.90 -30.19
N THR A 154 -36.37 40.18 -30.58
CA THR A 154 -36.53 41.27 -29.60
C THR A 154 -37.84 41.21 -28.82
N ASP A 155 -38.91 40.61 -29.36
CA ASP A 155 -40.16 40.40 -28.61
C ASP A 155 -40.13 39.18 -27.67
N GLN A 156 -39.28 38.17 -27.93
CA GLN A 156 -38.99 37.12 -26.95
C GLN A 156 -38.16 37.70 -25.79
N ILE A 157 -37.09 38.44 -26.10
CA ILE A 157 -36.23 39.08 -25.09
C ILE A 157 -37.06 39.98 -24.17
N LYS A 158 -37.95 40.83 -24.71
CA LYS A 158 -38.86 41.67 -23.90
C LYS A 158 -39.75 40.87 -22.94
N LYS A 159 -40.21 39.68 -23.34
CA LYS A 159 -41.06 38.81 -22.49
C LYS A 159 -40.27 38.15 -21.35
N ILE A 160 -39.00 37.82 -21.55
CA ILE A 160 -38.18 37.05 -20.59
C ILE A 160 -37.08 37.87 -19.88
N ASN A 161 -36.97 39.17 -20.12
CA ASN A 161 -35.90 40.04 -19.59
C ASN A 161 -35.86 40.19 -18.04
N GLY A 162 -36.81 39.58 -17.32
CA GLY A 162 -36.87 39.55 -15.86
C GLY A 162 -36.23 38.32 -15.21
N ILE A 163 -35.83 37.31 -15.98
CA ILE A 163 -35.24 36.08 -15.43
C ILE A 163 -33.84 36.30 -14.85
N SER A 164 -33.48 35.48 -13.86
CA SER A 164 -32.21 35.51 -13.12
C SER A 164 -31.01 35.14 -14.00
N VAL A 165 -31.13 34.09 -14.81
CA VAL A 165 -30.07 33.51 -15.65
C VAL A 165 -29.69 34.41 -16.85
N PRO A 166 -28.46 34.28 -17.39
CA PRO A 166 -28.03 35.02 -18.58
C PRO A 166 -28.85 34.71 -19.84
N LEU A 167 -28.91 35.70 -20.74
CA LEU A 167 -29.40 35.52 -22.11
C LEU A 167 -28.22 35.45 -23.08
N ASN A 168 -28.17 34.39 -23.87
CA ASN A 168 -27.20 34.20 -24.96
C ASN A 168 -27.93 34.38 -26.30
N VAL A 169 -27.69 35.49 -26.99
CA VAL A 169 -28.39 35.83 -28.25
C VAL A 169 -27.55 35.47 -29.46
N HIS A 170 -28.05 34.56 -30.29
CA HIS A 170 -27.35 34.02 -31.45
C HIS A 170 -27.86 34.67 -32.74
N LEU A 171 -26.98 35.38 -33.46
CA LEU A 171 -27.31 36.13 -34.66
C LEU A 171 -26.93 35.37 -35.94
N MET A 172 -27.92 34.63 -36.46
CA MET A 172 -27.87 34.02 -37.79
C MET A 172 -28.41 35.01 -38.83
N ALA A 173 -27.64 36.08 -39.06
CA ALA A 173 -27.96 37.16 -39.99
C ALA A 173 -26.72 37.59 -40.80
N MET A 174 -26.91 37.99 -42.06
CA MET A 174 -25.85 38.33 -43.00
C MET A 174 -25.37 39.78 -42.79
N SER A 175 -24.07 39.95 -42.54
CA SER A 175 -23.38 41.24 -42.34
C SER A 175 -24.13 42.21 -41.39
N PRO A 176 -24.43 41.80 -40.15
CA PRO A 176 -25.30 42.53 -39.22
C PRO A 176 -24.75 43.92 -38.87
N SER A 177 -25.59 44.95 -38.95
CA SER A 177 -25.19 46.34 -38.71
C SER A 177 -25.18 46.74 -37.21
N LYS A 178 -24.48 47.82 -36.87
CA LYS A 178 -24.42 48.36 -35.50
C LYS A 178 -25.81 48.77 -34.98
N GLU A 179 -26.73 49.18 -35.85
CA GLU A 179 -28.11 49.52 -35.52
C GLU A 179 -28.91 48.29 -35.09
N LEU A 180 -28.70 47.14 -35.74
CA LEU A 180 -29.32 45.87 -35.33
C LEU A 180 -28.80 45.41 -33.96
N ILE A 181 -27.49 45.50 -33.72
CA ILE A 181 -26.89 45.22 -32.41
C ILE A 181 -27.49 46.12 -31.31
N ASN A 182 -27.58 47.43 -31.57
CA ASN A 182 -28.19 48.39 -30.62
C ASN A 182 -29.67 48.03 -30.35
N LYS A 183 -30.47 47.77 -31.39
CA LYS A 183 -31.88 47.38 -31.27
C LYS A 183 -32.07 46.13 -30.40
N ILE A 184 -31.17 45.16 -30.51
CA ILE A 184 -31.22 43.91 -29.73
C ILE A 184 -30.83 44.18 -28.27
N ILE A 185 -29.80 44.98 -28.01
CA ILE A 185 -29.44 45.48 -26.67
C ILE A 185 -30.64 46.20 -26.01
N ASP A 186 -31.23 47.17 -26.72
CA ASP A 186 -32.32 48.01 -26.24
C ASP A 186 -33.64 47.24 -26.00
N SER A 187 -33.73 45.97 -26.45
CA SER A 187 -34.87 45.09 -26.17
C SER A 187 -34.92 44.55 -24.73
N GLY A 188 -33.86 44.74 -23.94
CA GLY A 188 -33.84 44.52 -22.50
C GLY A 188 -32.67 43.69 -21.96
N LEU A 189 -31.63 43.44 -22.76
CA LEU A 189 -30.43 42.69 -22.35
C LEU A 189 -29.67 43.41 -21.23
N LYS A 190 -29.03 42.64 -20.35
CA LYS A 190 -28.28 43.15 -19.19
C LYS A 190 -26.78 43.21 -19.50
N SER A 191 -26.23 44.42 -19.55
CA SER A 191 -24.80 44.67 -19.73
C SER A 191 -23.96 43.92 -18.69
N GLY A 192 -22.80 43.39 -19.08
CA GLY A 192 -21.94 42.52 -18.28
C GLY A 192 -22.41 41.07 -18.13
N ARG A 193 -23.74 40.80 -18.12
CA ARG A 193 -24.30 39.44 -17.94
C ARG A 193 -24.51 38.73 -19.28
N ASP A 194 -25.27 39.36 -20.18
CA ASP A 194 -25.82 38.76 -21.39
C ASP A 194 -24.85 38.84 -22.58
N SER A 195 -24.99 37.94 -23.55
CA SER A 195 -24.10 37.84 -24.72
C SER A 195 -24.82 37.99 -26.07
N ILE A 196 -24.04 38.40 -27.07
CA ILE A 196 -24.45 38.43 -28.48
C ILE A 196 -23.36 37.73 -29.31
N LEU A 197 -23.73 36.70 -30.07
CA LEU A 197 -22.84 35.91 -30.92
C LEU A 197 -23.15 36.16 -32.39
N VAL A 198 -22.13 36.39 -33.22
CA VAL A 198 -22.25 36.65 -34.66
C VAL A 198 -21.51 35.59 -35.48
N HIS A 199 -22.09 35.16 -36.61
CA HIS A 199 -21.47 34.17 -37.47
C HIS A 199 -20.21 34.70 -38.18
N TYR A 200 -19.14 33.91 -38.17
CA TYR A 200 -17.92 34.18 -38.95
C TYR A 200 -18.21 34.25 -40.46
N GLU A 201 -19.11 33.39 -40.94
CA GLU A 201 -19.48 33.27 -42.35
C GLU A 201 -20.44 34.36 -42.82
N ALA A 202 -20.89 35.25 -41.93
CA ALA A 202 -21.80 36.35 -42.26
C ALA A 202 -21.09 37.58 -42.86
N PHE A 203 -19.76 37.56 -42.96
CA PHE A 203 -18.94 38.72 -43.35
C PHE A 203 -18.07 38.38 -44.56
N ASN A 204 -18.09 39.25 -45.58
CA ASN A 204 -17.33 39.03 -46.82
C ASN A 204 -15.85 39.43 -46.68
N GLU A 205 -15.54 40.43 -45.84
CA GLU A 205 -14.18 40.84 -45.52
C GLU A 205 -13.89 40.69 -44.03
N ALA A 206 -12.69 40.18 -43.70
CA ALA A 206 -12.31 39.84 -42.33
C ALA A 206 -12.23 41.05 -41.36
N GLY A 207 -12.26 42.29 -41.88
CA GLY A 207 -12.31 43.51 -41.08
C GLY A 207 -13.70 43.90 -40.59
N ASP A 208 -14.78 43.47 -41.27
CA ASP A 208 -16.14 43.90 -40.93
C ASP A 208 -16.62 43.27 -39.63
N MET A 209 -16.37 41.96 -39.45
CA MET A 209 -16.67 41.26 -38.19
C MET A 209 -15.90 41.88 -37.01
N ASP A 210 -14.65 42.29 -37.23
CA ASP A 210 -13.85 42.94 -36.20
C ASP A 210 -14.53 44.20 -35.66
N VAL A 211 -15.17 45.00 -36.53
CA VAL A 211 -15.90 46.22 -36.16
C VAL A 211 -17.17 45.92 -35.35
N ILE A 212 -17.87 44.83 -35.66
CA ILE A 212 -19.10 44.42 -34.94
C ILE A 212 -18.78 43.81 -33.58
N VAL A 213 -17.82 42.89 -33.50
CA VAL A 213 -17.39 42.26 -32.23
C VAL A 213 -16.86 43.31 -31.25
N LYS A 214 -16.06 44.29 -31.74
CA LYS A 214 -15.59 45.42 -30.91
C LYS A 214 -16.76 46.29 -30.44
N HIS A 215 -17.74 46.59 -31.29
CA HIS A 215 -18.94 47.37 -30.91
C HIS A 215 -19.79 46.70 -29.82
N ILE A 216 -20.00 45.39 -29.88
CA ILE A 216 -20.72 44.63 -28.84
C ILE A 216 -20.00 44.79 -27.48
N LYS A 217 -18.66 44.64 -27.49
CA LYS A 217 -17.82 44.79 -26.30
C LYS A 217 -17.78 46.22 -25.76
N GLU A 218 -17.70 47.23 -26.62
CA GLU A 218 -17.76 48.66 -26.29
C GLU A 218 -19.09 49.05 -25.62
N LYS A 219 -20.18 48.36 -25.96
CA LYS A 219 -21.50 48.50 -25.30
C LYS A 219 -21.59 47.75 -23.96
N GLY A 220 -20.51 47.09 -23.52
CA GLY A 220 -20.43 46.35 -22.26
C GLY A 220 -21.03 44.95 -22.30
N PHE A 221 -21.34 44.39 -23.47
CA PHE A 221 -21.89 43.04 -23.60
C PHE A 221 -20.80 42.01 -23.89
N LYS A 222 -21.10 40.74 -23.58
CA LYS A 222 -20.25 39.62 -24.00
C LYS A 222 -20.41 39.44 -25.52
N ALA A 223 -19.29 39.36 -26.25
CA ALA A 223 -19.27 39.22 -27.70
C ALA A 223 -18.76 37.83 -28.08
N GLY A 224 -19.51 37.11 -28.90
CA GLY A 224 -19.14 35.77 -29.36
C GLY A 224 -19.02 35.65 -30.88
N ILE A 225 -18.32 34.61 -31.33
CA ILE A 225 -18.21 34.24 -32.76
C ILE A 225 -18.83 32.85 -32.94
N SER A 226 -19.87 32.73 -33.75
CA SER A 226 -20.43 31.45 -34.18
C SER A 226 -19.76 30.97 -35.47
N ILE A 227 -19.62 29.65 -35.65
CA ILE A 227 -19.05 29.05 -36.85
C ILE A 227 -19.89 27.89 -37.39
N ASN A 228 -20.03 27.82 -38.71
CA ASN A 228 -20.73 26.74 -39.42
C ASN A 228 -20.00 25.40 -39.29
N PRO A 229 -20.67 24.25 -39.52
CA PRO A 229 -20.04 22.92 -39.43
C PRO A 229 -18.84 22.75 -40.37
N GLU A 230 -18.88 23.38 -41.56
CA GLU A 230 -17.88 23.21 -42.63
C GLU A 230 -16.62 24.09 -42.47
N THR A 231 -16.69 25.17 -41.68
CA THR A 231 -15.61 26.17 -41.52
C THR A 231 -14.40 25.60 -40.78
N SER A 232 -13.18 25.78 -41.29
CA SER A 232 -11.98 25.25 -40.62
C SER A 232 -11.61 26.03 -39.35
N ILE A 233 -11.26 25.32 -38.28
CA ILE A 233 -10.73 25.91 -37.05
C ILE A 233 -9.41 26.66 -37.29
N ALA A 234 -8.59 26.19 -38.25
CA ALA A 234 -7.32 26.83 -38.58
C ALA A 234 -7.50 28.28 -39.08
N ASP A 235 -8.58 28.55 -39.81
CA ASP A 235 -8.87 29.88 -40.39
C ASP A 235 -9.15 30.92 -39.29
N LEU A 236 -9.73 30.46 -38.16
CA LEU A 236 -10.06 31.31 -37.02
C LEU A 236 -8.82 31.85 -36.30
N ARG A 237 -7.65 31.20 -36.39
CA ARG A 237 -6.42 31.60 -35.68
C ARG A 237 -6.07 33.07 -35.92
N ASN A 238 -6.11 33.51 -37.17
CA ASN A 238 -5.78 34.89 -37.53
C ASN A 238 -6.82 35.89 -37.01
N THR A 239 -8.08 35.48 -36.94
CA THR A 239 -9.20 36.31 -36.50
C THR A 239 -9.27 36.42 -34.98
N LEU A 240 -9.09 35.31 -34.25
CA LEU A 240 -8.97 35.30 -32.80
C LEU A 240 -7.73 36.06 -32.30
N ASN A 241 -6.64 36.10 -33.08
CA ASN A 241 -5.49 36.97 -32.79
C ASN A 241 -5.84 38.46 -32.90
N ARG A 242 -6.61 38.90 -33.93
CA ARG A 242 -7.04 40.31 -34.06
C ARG A 242 -8.10 40.74 -33.03
N LEU A 243 -8.81 39.78 -32.45
CA LEU A 243 -9.96 39.99 -31.56
C LEU A 243 -9.78 39.47 -30.13
N ASN A 244 -8.54 39.15 -29.76
CA ASN A 244 -8.15 38.82 -28.40
C ASN A 244 -8.61 39.91 -27.41
N GLY A 245 -9.20 39.52 -26.28
CA GLY A 245 -9.81 40.41 -25.28
C GLY A 245 -11.20 40.96 -25.62
N TYR A 246 -11.58 41.00 -26.90
CA TYR A 246 -12.93 41.42 -27.32
C TYR A 246 -13.91 40.24 -27.30
N VAL A 247 -13.54 39.13 -27.93
CA VAL A 247 -14.30 37.86 -27.90
C VAL A 247 -14.29 37.29 -26.48
N SER A 248 -15.46 36.84 -26.02
CA SER A 248 -15.67 36.11 -24.76
C SER A 248 -16.27 34.71 -24.96
N SER A 249 -16.72 34.37 -26.16
CA SER A 249 -17.19 33.02 -26.50
C SER A 249 -16.98 32.66 -27.96
N VAL A 250 -16.82 31.37 -28.26
CA VAL A 250 -16.85 30.83 -29.63
C VAL A 250 -17.83 29.66 -29.67
N MET A 251 -18.82 29.76 -30.55
CA MET A 251 -19.90 28.79 -30.69
C MET A 251 -19.69 27.95 -31.94
N VAL A 252 -19.68 26.62 -31.79
CA VAL A 252 -19.59 25.67 -32.90
C VAL A 252 -20.98 25.15 -33.21
N MET A 253 -21.41 25.28 -34.46
CA MET A 253 -22.67 24.69 -34.92
C MET A 253 -22.46 23.21 -35.27
N SER A 254 -23.25 22.33 -34.67
CA SER A 254 -23.34 20.90 -35.02
C SER A 254 -24.49 20.55 -35.97
N ILE A 255 -25.20 21.54 -36.51
CA ILE A 255 -26.06 21.43 -37.70
C ILE A 255 -25.81 22.61 -38.64
N ILE A 256 -26.19 22.50 -39.92
CA ILE A 256 -26.14 23.64 -40.85
C ILE A 256 -27.24 24.64 -40.45
N PRO A 257 -26.93 25.95 -40.26
CA PRO A 257 -27.96 26.96 -39.99
C PRO A 257 -29.09 26.98 -41.02
N GLY A 258 -30.30 27.32 -40.57
CA GLY A 258 -31.52 27.21 -41.38
C GLY A 258 -32.06 25.79 -41.57
N ALA A 259 -31.29 24.74 -41.24
CA ALA A 259 -31.70 23.34 -41.44
C ALA A 259 -32.38 22.74 -40.20
N GLY A 260 -33.52 23.30 -39.81
CA GLY A 260 -34.30 22.85 -38.64
C GLY A 260 -34.63 21.36 -38.64
N SER A 261 -34.70 20.77 -37.44
CA SER A 261 -35.01 19.35 -37.18
C SER A 261 -34.04 18.32 -37.81
N ARG A 262 -32.84 18.72 -38.25
CA ARG A 262 -31.80 17.77 -38.69
C ARG A 262 -31.02 17.17 -37.51
N PRO A 263 -30.51 15.93 -37.64
CA PRO A 263 -29.67 15.31 -36.62
C PRO A 263 -28.28 15.97 -36.56
N PHE A 264 -27.66 15.86 -35.38
CA PHE A 264 -26.27 16.24 -35.11
C PHE A 264 -25.28 15.72 -36.16
N ILE A 265 -24.38 16.59 -36.63
CA ILE A 265 -23.33 16.26 -37.60
C ILE A 265 -22.14 15.65 -36.86
N LYS A 266 -21.95 14.35 -37.05
CA LYS A 266 -20.82 13.58 -36.53
C LYS A 266 -19.48 14.15 -37.03
N GLY A 267 -18.53 14.34 -36.13
CA GLY A 267 -17.23 14.99 -36.38
C GLY A 267 -17.15 16.40 -35.78
N THR A 268 -18.27 16.97 -35.32
CA THR A 268 -18.23 18.25 -34.58
C THR A 268 -17.53 18.11 -33.22
N GLU A 269 -17.50 16.89 -32.65
CA GLU A 269 -16.80 16.57 -31.41
C GLU A 269 -15.28 16.79 -31.51
N GLU A 270 -14.68 16.39 -32.64
CA GLU A 270 -13.26 16.60 -32.94
C GLU A 270 -12.99 18.09 -33.19
N LYS A 271 -13.90 18.76 -33.90
CA LYS A 271 -13.83 20.20 -34.18
C LYS A 271 -13.84 21.08 -32.92
N VAL A 272 -14.58 20.69 -31.87
CA VAL A 272 -14.56 21.38 -30.57
C VAL A 272 -13.21 21.15 -29.86
N LYS A 273 -12.65 19.94 -29.91
CA LYS A 273 -11.33 19.62 -29.34
C LYS A 273 -10.19 20.35 -30.06
N ASP A 274 -10.29 20.53 -31.39
CA ASP A 274 -9.38 21.36 -32.18
C ASP A 274 -9.48 22.83 -31.81
N LEU A 275 -10.69 23.34 -31.54
CA LEU A 275 -10.92 24.72 -31.10
C LEU A 275 -10.35 24.97 -29.69
N ASP A 276 -10.58 24.05 -28.74
CA ASP A 276 -9.97 24.12 -27.41
C ASP A 276 -8.43 24.12 -27.52
N SER A 277 -7.88 23.17 -28.28
CA SER A 277 -6.44 23.07 -28.55
C SER A 277 -5.87 24.34 -29.20
N LEU A 278 -6.62 24.95 -30.14
CA LEU A 278 -6.25 26.23 -30.75
C LEU A 278 -6.20 27.35 -29.70
N LEU A 279 -7.28 27.55 -28.94
CA LEU A 279 -7.41 28.60 -27.92
C LEU A 279 -6.39 28.44 -26.79
N VAL A 280 -6.06 27.21 -26.40
CA VAL A 280 -4.99 26.88 -25.45
C VAL A 280 -3.61 27.20 -26.05
N SER A 281 -3.36 26.80 -27.32
CA SER A 281 -2.09 27.13 -28.01
C SER A 281 -1.87 28.63 -28.25
N MET A 282 -2.96 29.42 -28.19
CA MET A 282 -2.95 30.88 -28.28
C MET A 282 -2.92 31.57 -26.90
N GLY A 283 -3.04 30.83 -25.80
CA GLY A 283 -3.02 31.36 -24.43
C GLY A 283 -4.28 32.10 -23.98
N ILE A 284 -5.39 32.01 -24.74
CA ILE A 284 -6.61 32.83 -24.54
C ILE A 284 -7.83 32.04 -24.07
N ARG A 285 -7.72 30.71 -23.95
CA ARG A 285 -8.84 29.80 -23.62
C ARG A 285 -9.62 30.18 -22.35
N SER A 286 -8.95 30.63 -21.29
CA SER A 286 -9.60 31.01 -20.03
C SER A 286 -10.45 32.28 -20.11
N GLY A 287 -10.33 33.06 -21.19
CA GLY A 287 -11.19 34.22 -21.48
C GLY A 287 -12.28 33.96 -22.52
N ILE A 288 -12.34 32.75 -23.09
CA ILE A 288 -13.23 32.39 -24.20
C ILE A 288 -13.98 31.09 -23.87
N GLN A 289 -15.27 31.23 -23.61
CA GLN A 289 -16.22 30.13 -23.38
C GLN A 289 -16.50 29.40 -24.71
N ILE A 290 -16.34 28.08 -24.75
CA ILE A 290 -16.69 27.29 -25.94
C ILE A 290 -18.13 26.80 -25.81
N ILE A 291 -18.98 27.11 -26.79
CA ILE A 291 -20.40 26.75 -26.80
C ILE A 291 -20.69 25.80 -27.97
N LEU A 292 -21.56 24.82 -27.77
CA LEU A 292 -22.03 23.89 -28.81
C LEU A 292 -23.55 23.97 -28.99
N ASP A 293 -24.02 24.18 -30.23
CA ASP A 293 -25.45 24.23 -30.56
C ASP A 293 -25.82 23.36 -31.78
N GLY A 294 -27.02 22.77 -31.72
CA GLY A 294 -27.70 22.16 -32.86
C GLY A 294 -27.80 20.64 -32.85
N GLY A 295 -29.03 20.11 -32.89
CA GLY A 295 -29.31 18.68 -33.13
C GLY A 295 -29.06 17.74 -31.93
N LEU A 296 -28.75 18.28 -30.76
CA LEU A 296 -28.28 17.53 -29.59
C LEU A 296 -29.38 16.70 -28.90
N ASN A 297 -29.01 15.46 -28.58
CA ASN A 297 -29.87 14.44 -27.97
C ASN A 297 -29.03 13.45 -27.16
N GLU A 298 -29.69 12.64 -26.33
CA GLU A 298 -29.11 11.64 -25.42
C GLU A 298 -28.02 10.76 -26.06
N ARG A 299 -28.19 10.33 -27.31
CA ARG A 299 -27.25 9.41 -28.00
C ARG A 299 -25.97 10.09 -28.47
N SER A 300 -25.98 11.41 -28.60
CA SER A 300 -24.79 12.19 -28.94
C SER A 300 -23.93 12.51 -27.70
N LEU A 301 -24.46 12.32 -26.48
CA LEU A 301 -23.99 13.09 -25.33
C LEU A 301 -22.64 12.67 -24.75
N GLY A 302 -22.38 11.36 -24.59
CA GLY A 302 -21.15 10.88 -23.96
C GLY A 302 -19.89 11.37 -24.68
N ALA A 303 -19.95 11.46 -26.02
CA ALA A 303 -18.87 12.02 -26.82
C ALA A 303 -18.71 13.54 -26.71
N ILE A 304 -19.72 14.26 -26.19
CA ILE A 304 -19.86 15.73 -26.24
C ILE A 304 -19.53 16.41 -24.93
N VAL A 305 -19.99 15.90 -23.77
CA VAL A 305 -19.53 16.37 -22.44
C VAL A 305 -18.00 16.26 -22.34
N GLU A 306 -17.44 15.31 -23.09
CA GLU A 306 -16.03 15.01 -23.20
C GLU A 306 -15.23 15.89 -24.21
N THR A 307 -15.82 16.92 -24.81
CA THR A 307 -15.16 17.73 -25.87
C THR A 307 -14.35 18.93 -25.40
N GLY A 308 -14.59 19.44 -24.19
CA GLY A 308 -14.04 20.73 -23.75
C GLY A 308 -14.93 21.94 -24.06
N ALA A 309 -16.17 21.72 -24.53
CA ALA A 309 -17.23 22.73 -24.46
C ALA A 309 -17.53 23.11 -23.00
N ASP A 310 -17.76 24.39 -22.73
CA ASP A 310 -18.16 24.90 -21.42
C ASP A 310 -19.68 25.01 -21.28
N GLU A 311 -20.38 25.28 -22.38
CA GLU A 311 -21.84 25.40 -22.43
C GLU A 311 -22.43 24.59 -23.61
N ILE A 312 -23.58 23.96 -23.38
CA ILE A 312 -24.31 23.15 -24.37
C ILE A 312 -25.74 23.68 -24.51
N ILE A 313 -26.14 23.99 -25.75
CA ILE A 313 -27.49 24.48 -26.06
C ILE A 313 -28.41 23.31 -26.44
N THR A 314 -29.52 23.12 -25.73
CA THR A 314 -30.50 22.07 -26.06
C THR A 314 -31.93 22.40 -25.62
N ARG A 315 -32.90 21.77 -26.30
CA ARG A 315 -34.34 21.82 -25.97
C ARG A 315 -34.96 20.43 -26.07
N THR A 316 -34.75 19.77 -27.22
CA THR A 316 -35.32 18.44 -27.54
C THR A 316 -34.98 17.39 -26.49
N TRP A 317 -33.76 17.39 -25.96
CA TRP A 317 -33.32 16.38 -24.99
C TRP A 317 -33.93 16.57 -23.59
N LEU A 318 -34.10 17.83 -23.16
CA LEU A 318 -34.76 18.15 -21.89
C LEU A 318 -36.23 17.69 -21.88
N LEU A 319 -36.86 17.64 -23.06
CA LEU A 319 -38.24 17.18 -23.28
C LEU A 319 -38.38 15.65 -23.48
N THR A 320 -37.33 14.92 -23.87
CA THR A 320 -37.46 13.48 -24.22
C THR A 320 -37.88 12.56 -23.08
N ASN A 321 -37.65 12.95 -21.82
CA ASN A 321 -38.08 12.19 -20.63
C ASN A 321 -39.46 12.63 -20.09
N GLY A 322 -40.23 13.37 -20.88
CA GLY A 322 -41.49 14.00 -20.48
C GLY A 322 -41.27 15.39 -19.84
N PRO A 323 -42.34 16.05 -19.37
CA PRO A 323 -42.32 17.47 -18.96
C PRO A 323 -41.66 17.71 -17.58
N ASN A 324 -40.79 16.82 -17.10
CA ASN A 324 -40.06 17.03 -15.84
C ASN A 324 -38.64 17.51 -16.14
N TYR A 325 -38.53 18.80 -16.46
CA TYR A 325 -37.26 19.46 -16.78
C TYR A 325 -36.19 19.25 -15.69
N ARG A 326 -36.57 19.22 -14.41
CA ARG A 326 -35.61 19.00 -13.30
C ARG A 326 -34.98 17.62 -13.35
N LYS A 327 -35.79 16.56 -13.50
CA LYS A 327 -35.25 15.19 -13.60
C LYS A 327 -34.38 15.02 -14.86
N SER A 328 -34.74 15.69 -15.96
CA SER A 328 -33.89 15.76 -17.14
C SER A 328 -32.56 16.44 -16.81
N LEU A 329 -32.57 17.67 -16.26
CA LEU A 329 -31.38 18.45 -15.88
C LEU A 329 -30.48 17.73 -14.88
N GLU A 330 -31.03 17.09 -13.85
CA GLU A 330 -30.28 16.25 -12.89
C GLU A 330 -29.54 15.12 -13.61
N SER A 331 -30.15 14.49 -14.62
CA SER A 331 -29.48 13.48 -15.44
C SER A 331 -28.36 14.04 -16.33
N ILE A 332 -28.42 15.32 -16.72
CA ILE A 332 -27.33 15.99 -17.45
C ILE A 332 -26.21 16.36 -16.47
N LYS A 333 -26.56 17.00 -15.35
CA LYS A 333 -25.59 17.54 -14.38
C LYS A 333 -24.86 16.45 -13.61
N ASN A 334 -25.50 15.30 -13.34
CA ASN A 334 -24.79 14.13 -12.79
C ASN A 334 -23.70 13.60 -13.75
N LEU A 335 -23.90 13.67 -15.07
CA LEU A 335 -22.88 13.29 -16.05
C LEU A 335 -21.72 14.30 -16.13
N SER A 336 -21.93 15.56 -15.70
CA SER A 336 -20.87 16.57 -15.59
C SER A 336 -20.29 16.72 -14.17
N CYS A 337 -20.87 16.11 -13.13
CA CYS A 337 -20.28 16.03 -11.79
C CYS A 337 -18.93 15.29 -11.78
N HIS A 338 -18.70 14.35 -12.72
CA HIS A 338 -17.37 13.74 -12.94
C HIS A 338 -16.27 14.77 -13.30
N ARG A 339 -16.62 16.02 -13.65
CA ARG A 339 -15.68 17.13 -13.84
C ARG A 339 -15.24 17.77 -12.52
N ILE A 340 -16.04 17.70 -11.45
CA ILE A 340 -15.70 18.22 -10.12
C ILE A 340 -14.67 17.33 -9.43
N GLU A 341 -14.73 16.02 -9.69
CA GLU A 341 -13.71 15.03 -9.28
C GLU A 341 -12.31 15.37 -9.85
N SER A 342 -12.26 16.20 -10.91
CA SER A 342 -11.05 16.75 -11.51
C SER A 342 -10.55 18.07 -10.86
N ILE A 343 -11.30 18.72 -9.95
CA ILE A 343 -10.80 19.89 -9.17
C ILE A 343 -10.05 19.43 -7.93
N ALA A 344 -10.66 18.59 -7.07
CA ALA A 344 -10.03 18.13 -5.82
C ALA A 344 -8.68 17.41 -6.06
N LEU A 345 -8.51 16.91 -7.28
CA LEU A 345 -7.29 16.45 -7.88
C LEU A 345 -6.18 17.51 -8.05
N ASN A 346 -6.50 18.73 -8.48
CA ASN A 346 -5.49 19.76 -8.76
C ASN A 346 -4.78 20.20 -7.46
N ASP A 347 -5.47 20.20 -6.32
CA ASP A 347 -4.87 20.41 -5.00
C ASP A 347 -3.92 19.24 -4.64
N LEU A 348 -4.32 18.00 -4.98
CA LEU A 348 -3.51 16.79 -4.82
C LEU A 348 -2.24 16.80 -5.71
N ILE A 349 -2.35 17.39 -6.90
CA ILE A 349 -1.26 17.64 -7.83
C ILE A 349 -0.27 18.69 -7.26
N GLU A 350 -0.77 19.69 -6.53
CA GLU A 350 0.05 20.74 -5.88
C GLU A 350 0.95 20.18 -4.77
N GLU A 351 0.48 19.27 -3.92
CA GLU A 351 1.33 18.64 -2.89
C GLU A 351 2.44 17.72 -3.43
N TRP A 352 2.38 17.29 -4.70
CA TRP A 352 3.28 16.28 -5.27
C TRP A 352 4.18 16.78 -6.41
N GLY A 353 4.16 18.07 -6.74
CA GLY A 353 5.01 18.62 -7.81
C GLY A 353 4.59 18.20 -9.24
N LEU A 354 3.41 17.60 -9.41
CA LEU A 354 2.85 17.19 -10.72
C LEU A 354 2.21 18.36 -11.49
N LEU A 355 2.62 19.58 -11.13
CA LEU A 355 1.92 20.87 -11.12
C LEU A 355 1.62 21.52 -12.50
N ASN A 356 1.26 20.71 -13.51
CA ASN A 356 1.16 21.15 -14.91
C ASN A 356 0.23 20.27 -15.80
N TYR A 357 -0.30 19.14 -15.33
CA TYR A 357 -0.70 18.01 -16.23
C TYR A 357 -2.17 17.51 -16.16
N ASN A 358 -3.14 18.43 -16.15
CA ASN A 358 -4.59 18.17 -16.14
C ASN A 358 -5.07 17.09 -17.16
N PHE A 359 -4.59 17.12 -18.41
CA PHE A 359 -5.04 16.24 -19.50
C PHE A 359 -4.95 14.73 -19.18
N ILE A 360 -3.89 14.34 -18.46
CA ILE A 360 -3.58 12.93 -18.23
C ILE A 360 -4.55 12.30 -17.24
N ILE A 361 -5.06 13.12 -16.32
CA ILE A 361 -5.88 12.63 -15.23
C ILE A 361 -7.37 12.81 -15.55
N ASP A 362 -7.75 13.79 -16.36
CA ASP A 362 -9.03 13.77 -17.08
C ASP A 362 -9.19 12.45 -17.87
N ALA A 363 -8.14 12.03 -18.59
CA ALA A 363 -8.12 10.73 -19.26
C ALA A 363 -8.21 9.54 -18.28
N ILE A 364 -7.55 9.59 -17.12
CA ILE A 364 -7.69 8.57 -16.05
C ILE A 364 -9.13 8.51 -15.54
N VAL A 365 -9.76 9.64 -15.19
CA VAL A 365 -11.09 9.68 -14.58
C VAL A 365 -12.15 9.22 -15.57
N ARG A 366 -12.08 9.66 -16.84
CA ARG A 366 -12.96 9.15 -17.91
C ARG A 366 -12.78 7.65 -18.12
N PHE A 367 -11.53 7.17 -18.10
CA PHE A 367 -11.26 5.74 -18.11
C PHE A 367 -11.97 5.07 -16.93
N CYS A 368 -11.76 5.52 -15.69
CA CYS A 368 -12.44 5.01 -14.49
C CYS A 368 -13.97 4.95 -14.67
N SER A 369 -14.59 6.06 -15.07
CA SER A 369 -16.05 6.20 -15.23
C SER A 369 -16.65 5.40 -16.40
N GLY A 370 -15.85 4.63 -17.13
CA GLY A 370 -16.31 3.62 -18.08
C GLY A 370 -16.06 3.93 -19.55
N ASP A 371 -15.54 5.10 -19.90
CA ASP A 371 -15.36 5.54 -21.29
C ASP A 371 -14.37 4.67 -22.10
N LYS A 372 -14.46 4.76 -23.43
CA LYS A 372 -13.76 3.94 -24.43
C LYS A 372 -12.91 4.76 -25.42
N ILE A 373 -12.81 6.08 -25.28
CA ILE A 373 -11.92 6.93 -26.09
C ILE A 373 -10.46 6.62 -25.75
N PHE A 374 -10.15 6.34 -24.48
CA PHE A 374 -8.83 5.91 -24.03
C PHE A 374 -8.79 4.40 -23.74
N THR A 375 -7.79 3.70 -24.25
CA THR A 375 -7.49 2.31 -23.86
C THR A 375 -6.67 2.23 -22.57
N LYS A 376 -6.66 1.06 -21.94
CA LYS A 376 -5.86 0.77 -20.74
C LYS A 376 -4.37 0.98 -21.02
N GLU A 377 -3.94 0.58 -22.20
CA GLU A 377 -2.60 0.76 -22.75
C GLU A 377 -2.25 2.23 -22.93
N GLU A 378 -3.17 3.07 -23.44
CA GLU A 378 -2.93 4.50 -23.64
C GLU A 378 -2.78 5.26 -22.33
N ILE A 379 -3.68 5.05 -21.35
CA ILE A 379 -3.55 5.65 -20.00
C ILE A 379 -2.22 5.22 -19.38
N ILE A 380 -1.92 3.91 -19.33
CA ILE A 380 -0.67 3.40 -18.76
C ILE A 380 0.55 3.96 -19.50
N SER A 381 0.52 4.05 -20.82
CA SER A 381 1.64 4.59 -21.61
C SER A 381 1.84 6.09 -21.42
N THR A 382 0.80 6.83 -21.03
CA THR A 382 0.84 8.29 -20.91
C THR A 382 1.27 8.71 -19.50
N VAL A 383 0.65 8.12 -18.46
CA VAL A 383 0.97 8.38 -17.04
C VAL A 383 2.41 7.95 -16.71
N LYS A 384 2.92 6.86 -17.30
CA LYS A 384 4.31 6.37 -17.07
C LYS A 384 5.43 7.25 -17.67
N ARG A 385 5.12 8.36 -18.35
CA ARG A 385 6.15 9.26 -18.92
C ARG A 385 6.67 10.29 -17.91
N TYR A 386 6.19 10.24 -16.67
CA TYR A 386 6.39 11.29 -15.67
C TYR A 386 7.43 10.91 -14.62
N TYR A 387 8.27 11.89 -14.26
CA TYR A 387 9.33 11.73 -13.27
C TYR A 387 8.72 11.53 -11.87
N GLY A 388 9.26 10.57 -11.11
CA GLY A 388 8.72 10.15 -9.80
C GLY A 388 7.69 9.01 -9.88
N VAL A 389 6.97 8.83 -11.00
CA VAL A 389 5.97 7.75 -11.15
C VAL A 389 6.64 6.37 -11.24
N ASN A 390 6.69 5.62 -10.14
CA ASN A 390 7.30 4.29 -10.09
C ASN A 390 6.40 3.23 -10.76
N LYS A 391 5.07 3.39 -10.71
CA LYS A 391 4.10 2.41 -11.25
C LYS A 391 2.75 3.04 -11.56
N VAL A 392 1.98 2.36 -12.41
CA VAL A 392 0.55 2.62 -12.65
C VAL A 392 -0.13 1.25 -12.76
N LEU A 393 -1.21 1.04 -12.03
CA LEU A 393 -1.97 -0.21 -11.93
C LEU A 393 -3.44 0.06 -12.22
N ILE A 394 -3.85 -0.11 -13.47
CA ILE A 394 -5.26 0.03 -13.83
C ILE A 394 -5.99 -1.29 -13.61
N ASN A 395 -7.10 -1.19 -12.91
CA ASN A 395 -7.95 -2.27 -12.45
C ASN A 395 -9.14 -2.46 -13.46
N GLU A 396 -10.00 -3.47 -13.31
CA GLU A 396 -11.07 -3.84 -14.27
C GLU A 396 -12.39 -3.10 -14.05
N ASP A 397 -12.62 -2.55 -12.85
CA ASP A 397 -13.63 -1.49 -12.58
C ASP A 397 -13.04 -0.13 -13.05
N LYS A 398 -11.92 -0.20 -13.80
CA LYS A 398 -11.14 0.87 -14.42
C LYS A 398 -10.46 1.86 -13.48
N VAL A 399 -10.51 1.59 -12.17
CA VAL A 399 -9.80 2.32 -11.12
C VAL A 399 -8.29 2.31 -11.40
N VAL A 400 -7.61 3.44 -11.32
CA VAL A 400 -6.18 3.58 -11.62
C VAL A 400 -5.38 3.77 -10.33
N ASP A 401 -4.41 2.91 -10.04
CA ASP A 401 -3.50 3.02 -8.89
C ASP A 401 -2.10 3.51 -9.35
N ILE A 402 -1.81 4.80 -9.24
CA ILE A 402 -0.50 5.43 -9.51
C ILE A 402 0.40 5.30 -8.27
N PHE A 403 1.68 4.97 -8.45
CA PHE A 403 2.69 5.01 -7.38
C PHE A 403 3.73 6.08 -7.73
N TYR A 404 4.10 6.92 -6.76
CA TYR A 404 4.95 8.09 -6.94
C TYR A 404 5.92 8.25 -5.76
N ASP A 405 7.23 8.25 -5.99
CA ASP A 405 8.30 8.37 -4.97
C ASP A 405 7.95 7.84 -3.56
N ASP A 406 7.87 6.50 -3.44
CA ASP A 406 7.51 5.71 -2.25
C ASP A 406 6.03 5.84 -1.76
N LYS A 407 5.14 6.49 -2.53
CA LYS A 407 3.69 6.67 -2.24
C LYS A 407 2.78 5.90 -3.21
N LEU A 408 1.48 5.81 -2.90
CA LEU A 408 0.42 5.24 -3.75
C LEU A 408 -0.80 6.18 -3.80
N VAL A 409 -1.50 6.20 -4.93
CA VAL A 409 -2.66 7.04 -5.22
C VAL A 409 -3.66 6.27 -6.08
N ARG A 410 -4.91 6.20 -5.65
CA ARG A 410 -6.01 5.49 -6.32
C ARG A 410 -7.00 6.47 -6.94
N PHE A 411 -7.48 6.18 -8.14
CA PHE A 411 -8.43 7.00 -8.89
C PHE A 411 -9.61 6.11 -9.27
N HIS A 412 -10.84 6.44 -8.86
CA HIS A 412 -12.06 5.64 -9.03
C HIS A 412 -13.04 6.33 -9.98
N LYS A 413 -14.12 5.63 -10.37
CA LYS A 413 -15.28 6.21 -11.10
C LYS A 413 -16.13 7.19 -10.25
N ASP A 414 -15.76 7.34 -8.97
CA ASP A 414 -16.45 8.15 -7.95
C ASP A 414 -15.43 9.01 -7.16
N GLY A 415 -14.36 9.49 -7.84
CA GLY A 415 -13.32 10.33 -7.22
C GLY A 415 -11.99 9.65 -6.88
N ILE A 416 -11.09 10.35 -6.18
CA ILE A 416 -9.65 10.08 -6.13
C ILE A 416 -9.14 10.06 -4.68
N LEU A 417 -8.18 9.18 -4.37
CA LEU A 417 -7.81 8.74 -3.02
C LEU A 417 -6.27 8.61 -2.86
N PRO A 418 -5.59 9.44 -2.07
CA PRO A 418 -4.18 9.25 -1.72
C PRO A 418 -4.01 8.13 -0.67
N ILE A 419 -3.02 7.26 -0.84
CA ILE A 419 -2.78 6.05 -0.02
C ILE A 419 -1.31 6.05 0.46
N GLU A 420 -1.02 6.80 1.52
CA GLU A 420 0.37 7.08 1.90
C GLU A 420 0.72 6.67 3.34
N HIS A 421 1.92 6.08 3.48
CA HIS A 421 2.64 5.84 4.74
C HIS A 421 1.96 4.94 5.80
N LEU A 422 1.09 4.04 5.35
CA LEU A 422 0.52 2.95 6.15
C LEU A 422 0.72 1.61 5.45
N GLY A 423 0.91 0.53 6.21
CA GLY A 423 0.85 -0.85 5.68
C GLY A 423 -0.50 -1.25 5.07
N LEU A 424 -1.51 -0.38 5.19
CA LEU A 424 -2.84 -0.48 4.62
C LEU A 424 -2.81 -0.17 3.13
N ARG A 425 -3.33 -1.09 2.30
CA ARG A 425 -3.81 -0.76 0.96
C ARG A 425 -5.32 -0.53 1.03
N ASP A 426 -5.75 0.56 0.42
CA ASP A 426 -7.01 1.24 0.72
C ASP A 426 -8.29 0.49 0.28
N ARG A 427 -9.43 1.01 0.76
CA ARG A 427 -10.80 0.85 0.26
C ARG A 427 -10.90 1.21 -1.25
N THR A 428 -12.01 1.00 -1.96
CA THR A 428 -13.40 0.69 -1.57
C THR A 428 -14.08 -0.12 -2.69
N TYR A 429 -15.42 -0.25 -2.65
CA TYR A 429 -16.32 -0.71 -3.71
C TYR A 429 -16.32 -2.20 -4.07
N TYR A 430 -17.42 -2.87 -3.70
CA TYR A 430 -18.24 -3.64 -4.65
C TYR A 430 -19.67 -3.14 -4.48
N ASP A 431 -20.52 -3.30 -5.50
CA ASP A 431 -21.97 -3.19 -5.32
C ASP A 431 -22.46 -4.21 -4.27
N GLY A 432 -23.08 -3.70 -3.19
CA GLY A 432 -23.54 -4.50 -2.06
C GLY A 432 -22.49 -4.94 -1.03
N ILE A 433 -21.22 -4.50 -1.13
CA ILE A 433 -20.15 -4.91 -0.17
C ILE A 433 -19.35 -3.70 0.33
N VAL A 434 -19.82 -3.07 1.41
CA VAL A 434 -19.15 -1.93 2.06
C VAL A 434 -18.14 -2.43 3.10
N VAL A 435 -16.91 -2.79 2.69
CA VAL A 435 -15.88 -3.19 3.67
C VAL A 435 -15.32 -1.92 4.32
N LYS A 436 -15.60 -1.72 5.61
CA LYS A 436 -15.16 -0.52 6.34
C LYS A 436 -13.68 -0.60 6.77
N ILE A 437 -12.77 -0.72 5.81
CA ILE A 437 -11.31 -0.65 6.03
C ILE A 437 -10.90 0.79 6.40
N TYR A 438 -11.02 1.22 7.66
CA TYR A 438 -10.63 2.58 8.08
C TYR A 438 -9.09 2.72 8.10
N THR A 439 -8.43 3.42 7.17
CA THR A 439 -9.00 4.26 6.09
C THR A 439 -9.21 5.70 6.55
N GLY A 440 -8.16 6.27 7.17
CA GLY A 440 -8.21 7.57 7.83
C GLY A 440 -9.09 7.60 9.09
N ASN A 441 -8.92 8.65 9.90
CA ASN A 441 -9.77 8.87 11.06
C ASN A 441 -11.08 9.58 10.70
N VAL A 442 -12.09 8.78 10.33
CA VAL A 442 -13.49 9.19 10.48
C VAL A 442 -14.01 8.65 11.81
N VAL A 443 -14.55 9.56 12.63
CA VAL A 443 -15.11 9.24 13.96
C VAL A 443 -16.51 8.66 13.80
N ALA A 444 -16.59 7.33 13.81
CA ALA A 444 -17.57 6.68 14.66
C ALA A 444 -16.95 6.54 16.05
N GLU A 445 -17.76 6.48 17.10
CA GLU A 445 -17.28 6.31 18.49
C GLU A 445 -16.41 5.05 18.58
N GLN A 446 -15.10 5.23 18.83
CA GLN A 446 -14.18 4.10 18.96
C GLN A 446 -14.39 3.46 20.32
N LYS A 447 -15.22 2.43 20.33
CA LYS A 447 -15.43 1.55 21.48
C LYS A 447 -14.23 0.58 21.56
N GLY A 448 -13.74 0.40 22.79
CA GLY A 448 -12.64 -0.52 23.07
C GLY A 448 -11.23 0.06 22.96
N GLU A 449 -10.28 -0.76 23.42
CA GLU A 449 -8.88 -0.38 23.65
C GLU A 449 -7.89 -1.28 22.89
N TYR A 450 -8.31 -2.50 22.53
CA TYR A 450 -7.44 -3.59 22.07
C TYR A 450 -7.40 -3.72 20.53
N ILE A 451 -6.24 -4.09 20.00
CA ILE A 451 -6.03 -4.44 18.59
C ILE A 451 -5.88 -5.97 18.51
N LEU A 452 -6.75 -6.62 17.74
CA LEU A 452 -6.73 -8.06 17.49
C LEU A 452 -5.98 -8.38 16.19
N GLY A 453 -4.73 -8.81 16.32
CA GLY A 453 -3.94 -9.37 15.22
C GLY A 453 -4.40 -10.78 14.86
N ILE A 454 -4.50 -11.07 13.57
CA ILE A 454 -4.89 -12.38 13.04
C ILE A 454 -3.92 -12.80 11.91
N SER A 455 -3.45 -14.04 12.00
CA SER A 455 -2.84 -14.82 10.91
C SER A 455 -3.66 -16.09 10.69
N GLY A 456 -3.70 -16.59 9.46
CA GLY A 456 -4.52 -17.74 9.06
C GLY A 456 -4.60 -17.88 7.55
N SER A 457 -5.58 -18.66 7.06
CA SER A 457 -5.82 -18.96 5.64
C SER A 457 -4.75 -19.78 4.91
N TRP A 458 -3.60 -20.08 5.52
CA TRP A 458 -2.63 -21.03 4.95
C TRP A 458 -2.22 -22.14 5.93
N HIS A 459 -1.42 -21.82 6.95
CA HIS A 459 -1.10 -22.67 8.09
C HIS A 459 -0.76 -21.82 9.32
N ASP A 460 -0.52 -22.45 10.47
CA ASP A 460 -0.17 -21.80 11.75
C ASP A 460 -1.12 -20.64 12.15
N SER A 461 -2.42 -20.85 11.95
CA SER A 461 -3.47 -19.86 12.26
C SER A 461 -3.38 -19.41 13.72
N THR A 462 -3.31 -18.11 13.96
CA THR A 462 -2.90 -17.53 15.26
C THR A 462 -3.51 -16.15 15.46
N ALA A 463 -3.91 -15.84 16.69
CA ALA A 463 -4.34 -14.50 17.08
C ALA A 463 -3.46 -13.90 18.18
N ALA A 464 -3.43 -12.56 18.24
CA ALA A 464 -2.75 -11.79 19.27
C ALA A 464 -3.57 -10.55 19.66
N LEU A 465 -3.63 -10.23 20.95
CA LEU A 465 -4.21 -9.00 21.48
C LEU A 465 -3.10 -8.04 21.88
N ILE A 466 -3.10 -6.85 21.27
CA ILE A 466 -2.19 -5.74 21.58
C ILE A 466 -2.98 -4.61 22.25
N LYS A 467 -2.40 -4.01 23.30
CA LYS A 467 -2.89 -2.77 23.94
C LYS A 467 -1.69 -1.88 24.26
N ASP A 468 -1.81 -0.59 23.97
CA ASP A 468 -0.79 0.44 24.22
C ASP A 468 0.62 0.00 23.74
N GLY A 469 0.68 -0.48 22.49
CA GLY A 469 1.87 -1.03 21.84
C GLY A 469 2.44 -2.35 22.39
N LYS A 470 1.78 -3.00 23.36
CA LYS A 470 2.29 -4.19 24.09
C LYS A 470 1.43 -5.43 23.87
N ILE A 471 2.07 -6.60 23.89
CA ILE A 471 1.39 -7.90 23.86
C ILE A 471 0.65 -8.13 25.18
N VAL A 472 -0.66 -8.37 25.10
CA VAL A 472 -1.51 -8.74 26.24
C VAL A 472 -1.68 -10.26 26.31
N CYS A 473 -2.01 -10.87 25.17
CA CYS A 473 -2.25 -12.30 25.02
C CYS A 473 -1.98 -12.70 23.56
N ALA A 474 -1.52 -13.93 23.31
CA ALA A 474 -1.30 -14.44 21.95
C ALA A 474 -1.33 -15.98 21.93
N LEU A 475 -2.05 -16.56 20.95
CA LEU A 475 -2.45 -17.96 20.97
C LEU A 475 -2.61 -18.54 19.55
N GLU A 476 -1.93 -19.67 19.31
CA GLU A 476 -1.99 -20.47 18.08
C GLU A 476 -3.22 -21.39 18.11
N GLU A 477 -4.03 -21.42 17.05
CA GLU A 477 -5.30 -22.15 16.96
C GLU A 477 -5.10 -23.68 17.13
N GLU A 478 -3.96 -24.23 16.68
CA GLU A 478 -3.60 -25.63 16.89
C GLU A 478 -3.50 -26.04 18.36
N ARG A 479 -3.30 -25.07 19.27
CA ARG A 479 -3.32 -25.31 20.73
C ARG A 479 -4.75 -25.58 21.22
N MET A 480 -5.77 -25.07 20.53
CA MET A 480 -7.18 -25.22 20.86
C MET A 480 -7.85 -26.34 20.06
N THR A 481 -7.78 -26.30 18.72
CA THR A 481 -8.41 -27.32 17.84
C THR A 481 -7.73 -28.68 17.89
N ARG A 482 -6.47 -28.72 18.38
CA ARG A 482 -5.60 -29.90 18.44
C ARG A 482 -5.19 -30.43 17.05
N VAL A 483 -5.54 -29.72 15.98
CA VAL A 483 -5.09 -29.97 14.61
C VAL A 483 -3.80 -29.19 14.39
N LYS A 484 -2.69 -29.91 14.13
CA LYS A 484 -1.39 -29.25 13.86
C LYS A 484 -1.44 -28.38 12.61
N HIS A 485 -0.67 -27.31 12.60
CA HIS A 485 -0.55 -26.37 11.49
C HIS A 485 -1.92 -25.88 11.02
N ASP A 486 -2.82 -25.59 11.97
CA ASP A 486 -4.23 -25.30 11.71
C ASP A 486 -4.39 -24.26 10.58
N THR A 487 -5.21 -24.60 9.59
CA THR A 487 -5.31 -23.90 8.31
C THR A 487 -6.53 -22.96 8.23
N SER A 488 -7.22 -22.78 9.35
CA SER A 488 -8.42 -21.94 9.47
C SER A 488 -8.20 -20.50 8.99
N MET A 489 -9.21 -19.92 8.34
CA MET A 489 -9.15 -18.51 7.95
C MET A 489 -9.21 -17.55 9.15
N PHE A 490 -9.87 -17.96 10.24
CA PHE A 490 -9.93 -17.23 11.49
C PHE A 490 -9.66 -18.21 12.65
N PRO A 491 -8.76 -17.86 13.58
CA PRO A 491 -8.45 -18.67 14.76
C PRO A 491 -9.50 -18.42 15.86
N VAL A 492 -10.74 -18.84 15.63
CA VAL A 492 -11.90 -18.45 16.45
C VAL A 492 -11.79 -18.98 17.88
N ASN A 493 -11.28 -20.21 18.07
CA ASN A 493 -11.16 -20.80 19.39
C ASN A 493 -10.09 -20.07 20.23
N ALA A 494 -8.97 -19.67 19.59
CA ALA A 494 -7.95 -18.84 20.21
C ALA A 494 -8.49 -17.45 20.56
N ILE A 495 -9.21 -16.79 19.64
CA ILE A 495 -9.80 -15.47 19.86
C ILE A 495 -10.73 -15.49 21.07
N LEU A 496 -11.69 -16.43 21.11
CA LEU A 496 -12.64 -16.55 22.22
C LEU A 496 -11.93 -16.82 23.55
N ARG A 497 -10.98 -17.77 23.58
CA ARG A 497 -10.24 -18.10 24.81
C ARG A 497 -9.39 -16.93 25.32
N MET A 498 -8.71 -16.19 24.45
CA MET A 498 -7.95 -15.00 24.85
C MET A 498 -8.85 -13.87 25.38
N MET A 499 -10.07 -13.74 24.85
CA MET A 499 -11.04 -12.75 25.34
C MET A 499 -11.59 -13.13 26.72
N GLU A 500 -11.84 -14.43 26.94
CA GLU A 500 -12.23 -15.01 28.23
C GLU A 500 -11.12 -14.83 29.29
N ASP A 501 -9.87 -15.22 28.98
CA ASP A 501 -8.70 -15.10 29.87
C ASP A 501 -8.41 -13.66 30.32
N ILE A 502 -8.76 -12.67 29.51
CA ILE A 502 -8.52 -11.24 29.76
C ILE A 502 -9.80 -10.53 30.29
N GLY A 503 -10.95 -11.21 30.26
CA GLY A 503 -12.23 -10.67 30.74
C GLY A 503 -12.82 -9.56 29.87
N ILE A 504 -12.63 -9.62 28.54
CA ILE A 504 -13.06 -8.60 27.58
C ILE A 504 -14.10 -9.12 26.58
N THR A 505 -14.84 -8.19 25.98
CA THR A 505 -15.91 -8.46 25.00
C THR A 505 -15.49 -8.05 23.59
N TRP A 506 -16.30 -8.40 22.59
CA TRP A 506 -16.10 -7.95 21.20
C TRP A 506 -16.12 -6.43 21.05
N GLU A 507 -16.80 -5.74 21.96
CA GLU A 507 -16.89 -4.28 21.98
C GLU A 507 -15.61 -3.60 22.49
N ASP A 508 -14.70 -4.36 23.11
CA ASP A 508 -13.41 -3.87 23.58
C ASP A 508 -12.31 -3.92 22.50
N ILE A 509 -12.61 -4.52 21.33
CA ILE A 509 -11.72 -4.60 20.17
C ILE A 509 -11.90 -3.35 19.29
N LYS A 510 -10.97 -2.37 19.36
CA LYS A 510 -11.01 -1.16 18.51
C LYS A 510 -10.60 -1.44 17.06
N HIS A 511 -9.80 -2.50 16.83
CA HIS A 511 -9.24 -2.81 15.52
C HIS A 511 -8.93 -4.32 15.36
N ILE A 512 -9.08 -4.86 14.16
CA ILE A 512 -8.62 -6.19 13.74
C ILE A 512 -7.61 -6.03 12.61
N SER A 513 -6.40 -6.59 12.75
CA SER A 513 -5.36 -6.54 11.73
C SER A 513 -5.07 -7.92 11.17
N LEU A 514 -5.42 -8.15 9.90
CA LEU A 514 -5.08 -9.36 9.16
C LEU A 514 -3.67 -9.18 8.58
N GLY A 515 -2.71 -10.00 9.02
CA GLY A 515 -1.31 -9.91 8.58
C GLY A 515 -1.01 -10.46 7.18
N TRP A 516 -2.05 -10.70 6.39
CA TRP A 516 -1.98 -11.05 4.98
C TRP A 516 -2.79 -10.03 4.19
N ASN A 517 -2.28 -9.55 3.06
CA ASN A 517 -3.06 -8.64 2.20
C ASN A 517 -3.91 -9.44 1.20
N PHE A 518 -5.14 -9.77 1.61
CA PHE A 518 -6.04 -10.67 0.86
C PHE A 518 -6.28 -10.22 -0.59
N ASN A 519 -6.24 -8.90 -0.85
CA ASN A 519 -6.39 -8.30 -2.19
C ASN A 519 -5.25 -8.66 -3.17
N LEU A 520 -4.18 -9.33 -2.73
CA LEU A 520 -3.14 -9.91 -3.59
C LEU A 520 -3.50 -11.30 -4.16
N TYR A 521 -4.51 -11.99 -3.62
CA TYR A 521 -4.73 -13.43 -3.85
C TYR A 521 -6.11 -13.78 -4.42
N VAL A 522 -7.05 -12.83 -4.40
CA VAL A 522 -8.34 -12.93 -5.10
C VAL A 522 -8.27 -12.20 -6.43
N ASP A 523 -9.11 -12.62 -7.38
CA ASP A 523 -9.57 -11.66 -8.38
C ASP A 523 -10.58 -10.75 -7.67
N THR A 524 -10.37 -9.43 -7.71
CA THR A 524 -11.51 -8.52 -7.50
C THR A 524 -12.27 -8.46 -8.85
N PRO A 525 -13.56 -8.08 -8.90
CA PRO A 525 -14.26 -7.82 -10.17
C PRO A 525 -13.62 -6.64 -10.94
N HIS A 526 -12.65 -6.05 -10.27
CA HIS A 526 -11.84 -4.95 -10.64
C HIS A 526 -10.33 -5.32 -10.68
N SER A 527 -9.87 -6.57 -10.62
CA SER A 527 -8.43 -6.91 -10.85
C SER A 527 -8.16 -8.42 -10.88
N ILE A 528 -7.51 -8.93 -11.91
CA ILE A 528 -6.89 -10.28 -11.88
C ILE A 528 -5.88 -10.35 -10.73
N ASN A 529 -5.94 -11.43 -9.96
CA ASN A 529 -4.99 -11.85 -8.93
C ASN A 529 -3.53 -11.63 -9.41
N PRO A 530 -2.77 -10.66 -8.85
CA PRO A 530 -1.43 -10.34 -9.34
C PRO A 530 -0.44 -11.51 -9.19
N ASN A 531 -0.67 -12.42 -8.24
CA ASN A 531 0.15 -13.60 -8.05
C ASN A 531 -0.10 -14.65 -9.14
N SER A 532 -1.33 -14.79 -9.65
CA SER A 532 -1.61 -15.73 -10.75
C SER A 532 -0.89 -15.33 -12.04
N VAL A 533 -0.89 -14.04 -12.37
CA VAL A 533 -0.17 -13.48 -13.53
C VAL A 533 1.33 -13.61 -13.33
N LEU A 534 1.88 -13.17 -12.19
CA LEU A 534 3.31 -13.27 -11.90
C LEU A 534 3.82 -14.71 -11.97
N PHE A 535 3.04 -15.68 -11.47
CA PHE A 535 3.41 -17.09 -11.49
C PHE A 535 3.39 -17.64 -12.91
N ARG A 536 2.36 -17.31 -13.69
CA ARG A 536 2.28 -17.67 -15.11
C ARG A 536 3.44 -17.07 -15.90
N GLU A 537 3.80 -15.81 -15.65
CA GLU A 537 4.96 -15.16 -16.28
C GLU A 537 6.30 -15.80 -15.87
N ILE A 538 6.51 -16.12 -14.59
CA ILE A 538 7.70 -16.84 -14.11
C ILE A 538 7.80 -18.20 -14.82
N ASP A 539 6.71 -18.96 -14.82
CA ASP A 539 6.66 -20.32 -15.35
C ASP A 539 6.84 -20.31 -16.89
N GLU A 540 6.19 -19.40 -17.62
CA GLU A 540 6.36 -19.24 -19.07
C GLU A 540 7.71 -18.65 -19.49
N LYS A 541 8.29 -17.72 -18.71
CA LYS A 541 9.61 -17.15 -18.99
C LYS A 541 10.71 -18.18 -18.74
N TYR A 542 10.54 -19.00 -17.70
CA TYR A 542 11.41 -20.15 -17.44
C TYR A 542 11.28 -21.22 -18.53
N ALA A 543 10.05 -21.58 -18.93
CA ALA A 543 9.76 -22.50 -20.05
C ALA A 543 10.49 -22.07 -21.33
N ARG A 544 10.22 -20.84 -21.81
CA ARG A 544 10.83 -20.26 -23.02
C ARG A 544 12.35 -20.11 -22.91
N GLY A 545 12.87 -19.79 -21.73
CA GLY A 545 14.32 -19.62 -21.50
C GLY A 545 15.12 -20.92 -21.42
N LYS A 546 14.46 -22.09 -21.43
CA LYS A 546 15.09 -23.42 -21.27
C LYS A 546 14.57 -24.50 -22.23
N ASP A 547 13.77 -24.12 -23.22
CA ASP A 547 13.13 -25.03 -24.19
C ASP A 547 12.31 -26.16 -23.53
N ILE A 548 11.70 -25.84 -22.37
CA ILE A 548 10.80 -26.72 -21.63
C ILE A 548 9.37 -26.39 -22.04
N LYS A 549 8.54 -27.40 -22.33
CA LYS A 549 7.10 -27.18 -22.58
C LYS A 549 6.42 -26.64 -21.32
N ILE A 550 5.55 -25.66 -21.48
CA ILE A 550 4.72 -25.12 -20.37
C ILE A 550 3.74 -26.17 -19.81
N GLU A 551 3.49 -27.27 -20.53
CA GLU A 551 2.77 -28.46 -20.07
C GLU A 551 3.59 -29.36 -19.13
N ASP A 552 4.93 -29.38 -19.27
CA ASP A 552 5.84 -30.19 -18.44
C ASP A 552 6.17 -29.50 -17.10
N ILE A 553 5.94 -28.19 -16.99
CA ILE A 553 5.98 -27.46 -15.72
C ILE A 553 4.76 -27.85 -14.88
N VAL A 554 4.96 -28.10 -13.59
CA VAL A 554 3.88 -28.45 -12.67
C VAL A 554 3.03 -27.20 -12.40
N LYS A 555 1.94 -27.06 -13.16
CA LYS A 555 0.98 -25.97 -13.03
C LYS A 555 0.43 -25.93 -11.60
N ARG A 556 0.60 -24.78 -10.97
CA ARG A 556 0.16 -24.51 -9.59
C ARG A 556 -1.36 -24.51 -9.55
N GLN A 557 -2.00 -25.41 -8.79
CA GLN A 557 -3.46 -25.38 -8.54
C GLN A 557 -3.85 -24.28 -7.52
N ASN A 558 -3.14 -23.14 -7.57
CA ASN A 558 -3.25 -22.07 -6.59
C ASN A 558 -4.38 -21.07 -6.90
N GLU A 559 -4.83 -20.90 -8.14
CA GLU A 559 -5.80 -19.84 -8.47
C GLU A 559 -7.14 -20.03 -7.71
N GLU A 560 -7.76 -21.21 -7.81
CA GLU A 560 -9.02 -21.50 -7.13
C GLU A 560 -8.85 -21.64 -5.61
N LYS A 561 -7.81 -22.35 -5.15
CA LYS A 561 -7.51 -22.50 -3.72
C LYS A 561 -7.20 -21.17 -3.03
N ASN A 562 -6.49 -20.25 -3.69
CA ASN A 562 -6.19 -18.94 -3.11
C ASN A 562 -7.42 -18.02 -3.14
N LYS A 563 -8.28 -18.11 -4.18
CA LYS A 563 -9.60 -17.45 -4.18
C LYS A 563 -10.49 -17.91 -3.02
N GLU A 564 -10.39 -19.16 -2.59
CA GLU A 564 -11.11 -19.67 -1.42
C GLU A 564 -10.46 -19.28 -0.08
N ARG A 565 -9.13 -19.41 0.02
CA ARG A 565 -8.34 -19.11 1.24
C ARG A 565 -8.41 -17.64 1.62
N PHE A 566 -8.25 -16.73 0.65
CA PHE A 566 -8.14 -15.29 0.87
C PHE A 566 -9.43 -14.54 0.52
N ASN A 567 -10.59 -15.20 0.70
CA ASN A 567 -11.87 -14.66 0.29
C ASN A 567 -12.35 -13.54 1.24
N VAL A 568 -12.23 -12.28 0.81
CA VAL A 568 -12.68 -11.09 1.55
C VAL A 568 -14.15 -11.19 2.02
N LYS A 569 -15.03 -11.91 1.30
CA LYS A 569 -16.43 -12.10 1.72
C LYS A 569 -16.57 -12.92 3.02
N LYS A 570 -15.65 -13.84 3.30
CA LYS A 570 -15.64 -14.62 4.56
C LYS A 570 -15.37 -13.74 5.78
N ILE A 571 -14.76 -12.56 5.62
CA ILE A 571 -14.57 -11.57 6.72
C ILE A 571 -15.91 -11.09 7.26
N TYR A 572 -16.94 -10.92 6.42
CA TYR A 572 -18.29 -10.61 6.90
C TYR A 572 -18.94 -11.75 7.66
N GLY A 573 -18.73 -13.00 7.23
CA GLY A 573 -19.20 -14.17 7.97
C GLY A 573 -18.67 -14.11 9.40
N PHE A 574 -17.35 -14.02 9.54
CA PHE A 574 -16.68 -13.87 10.83
C PHE A 574 -17.11 -12.64 11.64
N LEU A 575 -17.09 -11.43 11.08
CA LEU A 575 -17.51 -10.22 11.81
C LEU A 575 -18.95 -10.33 12.31
N LYS A 576 -19.85 -10.88 11.48
CA LYS A 576 -21.26 -11.08 11.82
C LYS A 576 -21.42 -12.19 12.86
N GLU A 577 -20.78 -13.33 12.68
CA GLU A 577 -20.82 -14.48 13.60
C GLU A 577 -20.31 -14.08 15.00
N MET A 578 -19.21 -13.32 15.08
CA MET A 578 -18.70 -12.76 16.34
C MET A 578 -19.69 -11.74 16.95
N SER A 579 -20.26 -10.85 16.14
CA SER A 579 -21.24 -9.86 16.62
C SER A 579 -22.54 -10.52 17.12
N GLU A 580 -23.02 -11.56 16.44
CA GLU A 580 -24.18 -12.36 16.84
C GLU A 580 -23.90 -13.20 18.09
N TYR A 581 -22.70 -13.80 18.21
CA TYR A 581 -22.25 -14.54 19.39
C TYR A 581 -22.19 -13.65 20.64
N PHE A 582 -21.61 -12.44 20.52
CA PHE A 582 -21.54 -11.45 21.60
C PHE A 582 -22.80 -10.58 21.73
N GLY A 583 -23.86 -10.82 20.94
CA GLY A 583 -25.14 -10.12 21.02
C GLY A 583 -25.10 -8.61 20.71
N THR A 584 -24.07 -8.13 20.02
CA THR A 584 -23.85 -6.71 19.70
C THR A 584 -24.09 -6.39 18.21
N LYS A 585 -24.08 -5.09 17.88
CA LYS A 585 -24.07 -4.55 16.51
C LYS A 585 -22.77 -3.80 16.19
N TYR A 586 -21.79 -3.89 17.07
CA TYR A 586 -20.49 -3.26 16.91
C TYR A 586 -19.56 -4.13 16.06
N GLU A 587 -19.00 -3.53 15.00
CA GLU A 587 -17.98 -4.14 14.14
C GLU A 587 -16.65 -3.36 14.31
N PRO A 588 -15.56 -4.00 14.76
CA PRO A 588 -14.24 -3.39 14.83
C PRO A 588 -13.74 -2.88 13.47
N ARG A 589 -12.85 -1.88 13.46
CA ARG A 589 -12.12 -1.47 12.25
C ARG A 589 -11.29 -2.65 11.74
N VAL A 590 -11.40 -3.04 10.47
CA VAL A 590 -10.57 -4.11 9.88
C VAL A 590 -9.48 -3.51 9.00
N SER A 591 -8.26 -4.04 9.11
CA SER A 591 -7.10 -3.66 8.31
C SER A 591 -6.36 -4.86 7.75
N PHE A 592 -5.78 -4.70 6.58
CA PHE A 592 -4.80 -5.65 6.03
C PHE A 592 -3.40 -5.06 6.16
N VAL A 593 -2.46 -5.85 6.69
CA VAL A 593 -1.03 -5.55 6.70
C VAL A 593 -0.33 -6.52 5.73
N GLU A 594 0.73 -6.07 5.08
CA GLU A 594 1.52 -6.95 4.21
C GLU A 594 2.23 -8.04 5.03
N HIS A 595 2.32 -9.25 4.46
CA HIS A 595 2.90 -10.41 5.13
C HIS A 595 4.38 -10.23 5.49
N SER A 596 5.23 -9.80 4.54
CA SER A 596 6.65 -9.57 4.86
C SER A 596 6.89 -8.39 5.81
N ARG A 597 6.03 -7.34 5.75
CA ARG A 597 6.02 -6.26 6.75
C ARG A 597 5.64 -6.83 8.12
N SER A 598 4.65 -7.72 8.20
CA SER A 598 4.22 -8.33 9.46
C SER A 598 5.34 -9.17 10.09
N HIS A 599 6.03 -10.04 9.36
CA HIS A 599 7.21 -10.73 9.89
C HIS A 599 8.30 -9.74 10.35
N ALA A 600 8.66 -8.75 9.54
CA ALA A 600 9.68 -7.77 9.93
C ALA A 600 9.26 -6.98 11.19
N SER A 601 7.98 -6.61 11.31
CA SER A 601 7.42 -5.93 12.47
C SER A 601 7.42 -6.80 13.73
N SER A 602 7.14 -8.11 13.62
CA SER A 602 7.21 -9.03 14.77
C SER A 602 8.64 -9.34 15.23
N ALA A 603 9.64 -9.09 14.39
CA ALA A 603 11.04 -9.04 14.82
C ALA A 603 11.40 -7.68 15.43
N TYR A 604 11.18 -6.57 14.71
CA TYR A 604 11.66 -5.25 15.11
C TYR A 604 10.93 -4.69 16.34
N TYR A 605 9.60 -4.64 16.34
CA TYR A 605 8.84 -4.03 17.43
C TYR A 605 8.86 -4.83 18.74
N LEU A 606 9.56 -5.97 18.76
CA LEU A 606 9.72 -6.86 19.91
C LEU A 606 11.19 -7.11 20.31
N CYS A 607 12.16 -6.54 19.59
CA CYS A 607 13.58 -6.75 19.88
C CYS A 607 14.13 -5.94 21.07
N GLY A 608 13.50 -4.81 21.43
CA GLY A 608 13.94 -3.93 22.52
C GLY A 608 15.23 -3.17 22.24
N PHE A 609 15.72 -3.17 20.99
CA PHE A 609 17.01 -2.57 20.65
C PHE A 609 16.89 -1.06 20.36
N GLU A 610 17.61 -0.25 21.13
CA GLU A 610 17.74 1.19 20.87
C GLU A 610 18.53 1.51 19.59
N GLY A 611 18.18 2.61 18.91
CA GLY A 611 18.89 3.11 17.73
C GLY A 611 18.65 2.26 16.47
N LYS A 612 19.70 2.12 15.63
CA LYS A 612 19.61 1.42 14.35
C LYS A 612 19.67 -0.10 14.50
N VAL A 613 18.71 -0.76 13.89
CA VAL A 613 18.57 -2.21 13.79
C VAL A 613 18.45 -2.58 12.31
N LEU A 614 19.18 -3.61 11.88
CA LEU A 614 18.91 -4.28 10.61
C LEU A 614 17.86 -5.37 10.88
N THR A 615 16.73 -5.32 10.20
CA THR A 615 15.70 -6.37 10.32
C THR A 615 15.64 -7.17 9.03
N LEU A 616 15.75 -8.49 9.14
CA LEU A 616 15.82 -9.42 8.01
C LEU A 616 14.70 -10.47 8.16
N SER A 617 13.71 -10.37 7.29
CA SER A 617 12.68 -11.38 7.12
C SER A 617 13.10 -12.36 6.04
N LEU A 618 13.07 -13.67 6.31
CA LEU A 618 13.38 -14.74 5.35
C LEU A 618 12.37 -15.87 5.50
N ASP A 619 11.65 -16.16 4.43
CA ASP A 619 10.44 -16.97 4.50
C ASP A 619 10.29 -17.96 3.32
N GLY A 620 9.28 -18.83 3.39
CA GLY A 620 8.77 -19.62 2.27
C GLY A 620 8.10 -18.74 1.20
N TYR A 621 7.00 -18.08 1.53
CA TYR A 621 6.14 -17.37 0.57
C TYR A 621 5.07 -16.49 1.25
N GLY A 622 5.14 -15.17 1.01
CA GLY A 622 4.09 -14.21 1.34
C GLY A 622 3.15 -13.90 0.17
N GLY A 623 3.17 -12.66 -0.33
CA GLY A 623 2.41 -12.21 -1.50
C GLY A 623 3.07 -12.62 -2.81
N PHE A 624 4.21 -12.01 -3.09
CA PHE A 624 5.10 -12.28 -4.23
C PHE A 624 6.57 -12.39 -3.77
N GLU A 625 6.77 -12.22 -2.47
CA GLU A 625 8.04 -12.13 -1.77
C GLU A 625 8.33 -13.37 -0.91
N SER A 626 9.63 -13.58 -0.69
CA SER A 626 10.24 -14.66 0.08
C SER A 626 11.15 -14.13 1.21
N GLY A 627 11.13 -12.82 1.40
CA GLY A 627 11.94 -12.12 2.39
C GLY A 627 12.12 -10.65 2.05
N SER A 628 12.56 -9.88 3.04
CA SER A 628 12.80 -8.44 2.92
C SER A 628 13.82 -7.98 3.96
N VAL A 629 14.57 -6.94 3.63
CA VAL A 629 15.61 -6.35 4.46
C VAL A 629 15.23 -4.91 4.78
N TRP A 630 15.29 -4.53 6.05
CA TRP A 630 14.81 -3.25 6.55
C TRP A 630 15.87 -2.56 7.40
N LEU A 631 15.97 -1.23 7.27
CA LEU A 631 16.59 -0.36 8.26
C LEU A 631 15.50 0.14 9.19
N CYS A 632 15.64 -0.16 10.48
CA CYS A 632 14.67 0.20 11.50
C CYS A 632 15.33 1.07 12.58
N GLU A 633 14.67 2.15 12.99
CA GLU A 633 15.17 3.12 13.98
C GLU A 633 13.99 3.87 14.61
N ASN A 634 14.01 4.07 15.94
CA ASN A 634 13.02 4.86 16.71
C ASN A 634 11.54 4.56 16.39
N GLY A 635 11.18 3.28 16.26
CA GLY A 635 9.82 2.84 15.94
C GLY A 635 9.39 3.18 14.51
N THR A 636 10.34 3.35 13.58
CA THR A 636 10.12 3.48 12.15
C THR A 636 10.84 2.36 11.38
N MET A 637 10.33 1.99 10.21
CA MET A 637 10.86 0.90 9.38
C MET A 637 10.92 1.31 7.91
N LYS A 638 12.11 1.30 7.31
CA LYS A 638 12.32 1.52 5.87
C LYS A 638 12.82 0.23 5.21
N GLU A 639 12.08 -0.26 4.21
CA GLU A 639 12.54 -1.36 3.36
C GLU A 639 13.75 -0.91 2.54
N LEU A 640 14.80 -1.74 2.52
CA LEU A 640 16.02 -1.54 1.74
C LEU A 640 16.03 -2.41 0.48
N THR A 641 15.38 -3.58 0.56
CA THR A 641 15.41 -4.64 -0.46
C THR A 641 14.34 -5.67 -0.16
N ARG A 642 13.82 -6.28 -1.23
CA ARG A 642 12.86 -7.38 -1.19
C ARG A 642 13.36 -8.54 -2.04
N PHE A 643 13.20 -9.75 -1.53
CA PHE A 643 13.45 -10.98 -2.28
C PHE A 643 12.12 -11.49 -2.83
N SER A 644 12.10 -11.84 -4.11
CA SER A 644 10.87 -12.22 -4.83
C SER A 644 10.98 -13.59 -5.45
N LEU A 645 9.84 -14.23 -5.68
CA LEU A 645 9.78 -15.56 -6.27
C LEU A 645 10.39 -15.57 -7.70
N PRO A 646 11.09 -16.65 -8.10
CA PRO A 646 11.23 -17.94 -7.42
C PRO A 646 12.32 -18.00 -6.32
N HIS A 647 13.02 -16.90 -6.02
CA HIS A 647 14.19 -16.88 -5.14
C HIS A 647 13.81 -16.93 -3.64
N SER A 648 13.42 -18.11 -3.16
CA SER A 648 13.02 -18.37 -1.78
C SER A 648 13.94 -19.37 -1.10
N ILE A 649 14.42 -19.03 0.11
CA ILE A 649 15.17 -19.97 0.95
C ILE A 649 14.21 -21.03 1.52
N GLY A 650 13.05 -20.61 2.03
CA GLY A 650 12.07 -21.55 2.60
C GLY A 650 11.58 -22.56 1.55
N TRP A 651 11.34 -22.13 0.31
CA TRP A 651 10.88 -23.03 -0.75
C TRP A 651 11.93 -24.06 -1.21
N MET A 652 13.23 -23.71 -1.15
CA MET A 652 14.31 -24.68 -1.30
C MET A 652 14.25 -25.74 -0.20
N TRP A 653 14.04 -25.32 1.06
CA TRP A 653 13.90 -26.25 2.18
C TRP A 653 12.68 -27.16 2.01
N CYS A 654 11.52 -26.63 1.61
CA CYS A 654 10.35 -27.46 1.26
C CYS A 654 10.66 -28.47 0.14
N ALA A 655 11.41 -28.05 -0.89
CA ALA A 655 11.74 -28.92 -2.02
C ALA A 655 12.69 -30.07 -1.66
N ILE A 656 13.65 -29.86 -0.76
CA ILE A 656 14.54 -30.93 -0.28
C ILE A 656 13.87 -31.80 0.80
N THR A 657 13.03 -31.21 1.67
CA THR A 657 12.23 -31.94 2.67
C THR A 657 11.33 -32.97 2.00
N GLU A 658 10.57 -32.57 0.98
CA GLU A 658 9.75 -33.50 0.19
C GLU A 658 10.58 -34.51 -0.61
N TYR A 659 11.74 -34.12 -1.15
CA TYR A 659 12.61 -35.04 -1.89
C TYR A 659 13.19 -36.16 -1.00
N MET A 660 13.45 -35.83 0.26
CA MET A 660 13.79 -36.79 1.32
C MET A 660 12.56 -37.54 1.88
N GLY A 661 11.35 -37.33 1.34
CA GLY A 661 10.14 -38.08 1.71
C GLY A 661 9.42 -37.59 2.97
N PHE A 662 9.92 -36.53 3.60
CA PHE A 662 9.29 -35.85 4.74
C PHE A 662 8.15 -34.92 4.28
N MET A 663 7.36 -34.39 5.22
CA MET A 663 6.26 -33.46 4.94
C MET A 663 6.77 -32.01 4.80
N PRO A 664 6.70 -31.40 3.59
CA PRO A 664 7.15 -30.02 3.40
C PRO A 664 6.22 -29.03 4.14
N SER A 665 6.80 -27.93 4.61
CA SER A 665 6.13 -26.93 5.45
C SER A 665 5.66 -27.49 6.81
N ALA A 666 6.46 -28.39 7.38
CA ALA A 666 6.31 -28.97 8.72
C ALA A 666 7.64 -29.62 9.19
N ASP A 667 8.22 -30.49 8.36
CA ASP A 667 9.37 -31.32 8.72
C ASP A 667 10.75 -30.72 8.42
N GLU A 668 10.83 -29.47 7.95
CA GLU A 668 12.11 -28.76 7.74
C GLU A 668 12.98 -28.77 9.02
N GLY A 669 12.33 -28.72 10.20
CA GLY A 669 12.99 -28.87 11.50
C GLY A 669 13.56 -30.27 11.77
N GLN A 670 13.06 -31.31 11.10
CA GLN A 670 13.65 -32.64 11.11
C GLN A 670 14.90 -32.69 10.21
N ILE A 671 14.85 -32.13 9.01
CA ILE A 671 16.01 -32.02 8.09
C ILE A 671 17.17 -31.24 8.75
N MET A 672 16.86 -30.13 9.43
CA MET A 672 17.84 -29.38 10.21
C MET A 672 18.44 -30.19 11.37
N GLY A 673 17.64 -31.07 12.00
CA GLY A 673 18.12 -32.01 13.02
C GLY A 673 19.02 -33.12 12.45
N PHE A 674 18.78 -33.51 11.19
CA PHE A 674 19.51 -34.52 10.42
C PHE A 674 20.89 -34.00 9.95
N ALA A 675 20.98 -32.71 9.60
CA ALA A 675 22.15 -32.12 8.96
C ALA A 675 23.50 -32.31 9.69
N PRO A 676 23.62 -32.19 11.04
CA PRO A 676 24.92 -32.35 11.73
C PRO A 676 25.46 -33.79 11.73
N TYR A 677 24.66 -34.79 11.36
CA TYR A 677 25.17 -36.14 11.12
C TYR A 677 25.93 -36.24 9.78
N GLY A 678 25.60 -35.41 8.80
CA GLY A 678 26.07 -35.52 7.41
C GLY A 678 27.48 -35.03 7.10
N GLU A 679 28.25 -34.67 8.14
CA GLU A 679 29.68 -34.39 8.00
C GLU A 679 30.41 -35.65 7.46
N PRO A 680 31.25 -35.53 6.42
CA PRO A 680 31.79 -36.68 5.70
C PRO A 680 32.83 -37.45 6.54
N TRP A 681 32.60 -38.76 6.72
CA TRP A 681 33.47 -39.62 7.54
C TRP A 681 34.68 -40.19 6.79
N ASP A 682 34.62 -40.28 5.45
CA ASP A 682 35.68 -40.83 4.61
C ASP A 682 35.87 -40.05 3.30
N SER A 683 36.79 -40.51 2.45
CA SER A 683 37.10 -39.88 1.16
C SER A 683 35.96 -39.97 0.13
N ALA A 684 35.12 -41.00 0.18
CA ALA A 684 34.00 -41.17 -0.76
C ALA A 684 32.82 -40.27 -0.38
N GLU A 685 32.51 -40.16 0.92
CA GLU A 685 31.58 -39.13 1.40
C GLU A 685 32.10 -37.72 1.16
N MET A 686 33.40 -37.47 1.36
CA MET A 686 34.02 -36.16 1.06
C MET A 686 33.88 -35.82 -0.43
N GLU A 687 34.05 -36.79 -1.33
CA GLU A 687 33.80 -36.59 -2.77
C GLU A 687 32.31 -36.30 -3.05
N ARG A 688 31.38 -37.02 -2.42
CA ARG A 688 29.92 -36.76 -2.53
C ARG A 688 29.57 -35.35 -2.03
N VAL A 689 30.04 -34.97 -0.85
CA VAL A 689 29.82 -33.64 -0.23
C VAL A 689 30.40 -32.53 -1.11
N ASN A 690 31.57 -32.71 -1.70
CA ASN A 690 32.15 -31.69 -2.59
C ASN A 690 31.38 -31.57 -3.91
N LYS A 691 30.88 -32.67 -4.50
CA LYS A 691 29.96 -32.61 -5.66
C LYS A 691 28.63 -31.92 -5.31
N LEU A 692 28.07 -32.23 -4.13
CA LEU A 692 26.89 -31.54 -3.59
C LEU A 692 27.16 -30.04 -3.43
N ARG A 693 28.31 -29.63 -2.86
CA ARG A 693 28.69 -28.22 -2.71
C ARG A 693 28.70 -27.46 -4.03
N GLU A 694 29.28 -28.02 -5.10
CA GLU A 694 29.22 -27.37 -6.42
C GLU A 694 27.78 -27.23 -6.94
N ILE A 695 26.93 -28.24 -6.77
CA ILE A 695 25.51 -28.16 -7.15
C ILE A 695 24.78 -27.07 -6.32
N PHE A 696 25.05 -26.98 -5.02
CA PHE A 696 24.40 -26.03 -4.11
C PHE A 696 24.93 -24.59 -4.22
N LYS A 697 26.15 -24.37 -4.75
CA LYS A 697 26.63 -23.03 -5.14
C LYS A 697 25.71 -22.38 -6.16
N ASP A 698 25.36 -23.13 -7.20
CA ASP A 698 24.44 -22.68 -8.25
C ASP A 698 22.97 -22.71 -7.80
N TYR A 699 22.60 -23.61 -6.88
CA TYR A 699 21.22 -23.72 -6.40
C TYR A 699 20.73 -22.41 -5.75
N MET A 700 21.55 -21.79 -4.90
CA MET A 700 21.20 -20.54 -4.21
C MET A 700 22.45 -19.74 -3.87
N ARG A 701 22.41 -18.40 -4.00
CA ARG A 701 23.47 -17.46 -3.61
C ARG A 701 22.92 -16.08 -3.30
N PHE A 702 23.61 -15.29 -2.48
CA PHE A 702 23.40 -13.84 -2.47
C PHE A 702 24.29 -13.17 -3.54
N ASP A 703 23.80 -12.11 -4.18
CA ASP A 703 24.55 -11.29 -5.13
C ASP A 703 24.72 -9.87 -4.55
N THR A 704 25.89 -9.60 -3.97
CA THR A 704 26.21 -8.31 -3.33
C THR A 704 26.28 -7.12 -4.30
N LYS A 705 26.33 -7.37 -5.62
CA LYS A 705 26.31 -6.31 -6.64
C LYS A 705 24.88 -5.94 -7.07
N GLN A 706 23.95 -6.89 -6.97
CA GLN A 706 22.53 -6.67 -7.29
C GLN A 706 21.64 -6.54 -6.05
N GLU A 707 22.21 -6.76 -4.86
CA GLU A 707 21.54 -6.81 -3.55
C GLU A 707 20.43 -7.87 -3.48
N LYS A 708 20.59 -8.98 -4.20
CA LYS A 708 19.53 -9.98 -4.41
C LYS A 708 19.92 -11.37 -3.94
N LEU A 709 18.98 -12.02 -3.26
CA LEU A 709 18.92 -13.47 -3.22
C LEU A 709 18.64 -13.99 -4.63
N ILE A 710 19.46 -14.92 -5.11
CA ILE A 710 19.33 -15.58 -6.40
C ILE A 710 19.30 -17.09 -6.16
N SER A 711 18.43 -17.78 -6.89
CA SER A 711 18.40 -19.24 -6.96
C SER A 711 18.29 -19.71 -8.40
N ASN A 712 18.75 -20.92 -8.70
CA ASN A 712 18.62 -21.51 -10.04
C ASN A 712 17.30 -22.32 -10.16
N PRO A 713 16.30 -21.85 -10.93
CA PRO A 713 15.04 -22.57 -11.15
C PRO A 713 15.22 -23.87 -11.97
N GLU A 714 16.40 -24.14 -12.55
CA GLU A 714 16.71 -25.47 -13.07
C GLU A 714 16.75 -26.57 -12.01
N ASN A 715 16.82 -26.22 -10.72
CA ASN A 715 16.90 -27.21 -9.66
C ASN A 715 15.55 -27.55 -8.99
N TYR A 716 14.59 -26.62 -8.96
CA TYR A 716 13.26 -26.84 -8.35
C TYR A 716 12.12 -26.07 -9.02
N TYR A 717 10.93 -26.65 -8.95
CA TYR A 717 9.64 -26.07 -9.33
C TYR A 717 9.02 -25.27 -8.18
N TYR A 718 8.18 -24.29 -8.53
CA TYR A 718 7.50 -23.44 -7.57
C TYR A 718 5.99 -23.65 -7.62
N GLY A 719 5.35 -23.85 -6.45
CA GLY A 719 3.90 -24.08 -6.33
C GLY A 719 3.54 -25.45 -5.75
N GLU A 720 2.25 -25.64 -5.51
CA GLU A 720 1.69 -26.88 -4.96
C GLU A 720 1.82 -28.04 -5.97
N MET A 721 2.22 -29.22 -5.50
CA MET A 721 2.49 -30.38 -6.35
C MET A 721 1.24 -31.24 -6.57
N VAL A 722 1.08 -31.74 -7.79
CA VAL A 722 0.17 -32.86 -8.07
C VAL A 722 0.72 -34.12 -7.41
N GLU A 723 -0.17 -34.93 -6.83
CA GLU A 723 0.17 -36.18 -6.14
C GLU A 723 1.13 -37.07 -6.95
N GLY A 724 2.15 -37.61 -6.27
CA GLY A 724 3.22 -38.41 -6.88
C GLY A 724 4.34 -37.62 -7.57
N LYS A 725 4.32 -36.27 -7.57
CA LYS A 725 5.41 -35.43 -8.07
C LYS A 725 6.17 -34.72 -6.94
N THR A 726 7.49 -34.62 -7.06
CA THR A 726 8.39 -33.87 -6.16
C THR A 726 8.66 -32.45 -6.66
N ARG A 727 8.81 -31.46 -5.77
CA ARG A 727 9.20 -30.07 -6.08
C ARG A 727 10.54 -29.89 -6.79
N ILE A 728 11.38 -30.92 -6.92
CA ILE A 728 12.65 -30.82 -7.67
C ILE A 728 12.49 -31.12 -9.18
N THR A 729 13.37 -30.59 -10.03
CA THR A 729 13.31 -30.87 -11.49
C THR A 729 13.86 -32.25 -11.85
N LYS A 730 13.50 -32.74 -13.06
CA LYS A 730 14.10 -33.93 -13.68
C LYS A 730 15.65 -33.83 -13.78
N SER A 731 16.18 -32.62 -13.96
CA SER A 731 17.64 -32.36 -14.07
C SER A 731 18.33 -32.51 -12.71
N PHE A 732 17.79 -31.86 -11.67
CA PHE A 732 18.33 -31.98 -10.31
C PHE A 732 18.18 -33.41 -9.77
N ARG A 733 17.04 -34.06 -10.02
CA ARG A 733 16.81 -35.47 -9.66
C ARG A 733 17.92 -36.35 -10.21
N LYS A 734 18.26 -36.23 -11.50
CA LYS A 734 19.34 -37.00 -12.13
C LYS A 734 20.70 -36.74 -11.47
N LYS A 735 21.03 -35.47 -11.16
CA LYS A 735 22.27 -35.11 -10.45
C LYS A 735 22.35 -35.71 -9.04
N MET A 736 21.22 -35.86 -8.35
CA MET A 736 21.15 -36.51 -7.03
C MET A 736 21.27 -38.05 -7.15
N GLU A 737 20.57 -38.65 -8.12
CA GLU A 737 20.63 -40.09 -8.38
C GLU A 737 22.04 -40.53 -8.78
N GLU A 738 22.77 -39.70 -9.54
CA GLU A 738 24.20 -39.88 -9.86
C GLU A 738 25.15 -39.81 -8.65
N LEU A 739 24.67 -39.33 -7.50
CA LEU A 739 25.40 -39.28 -6.22
C LEU A 739 24.95 -40.39 -5.23
N GLY A 740 24.06 -41.28 -5.67
CA GLY A 740 23.46 -42.33 -4.85
C GLY A 740 22.31 -41.86 -3.96
N ILE A 741 21.73 -40.69 -4.26
CA ILE A 741 20.58 -40.13 -3.53
C ILE A 741 19.35 -40.27 -4.43
N CYS A 742 18.39 -41.12 -4.05
CA CYS A 742 17.15 -41.30 -4.80
C CYS A 742 16.00 -40.49 -4.16
N PRO A 743 14.96 -40.07 -4.91
CA PRO A 743 13.74 -39.55 -4.28
C PRO A 743 13.14 -40.61 -3.36
N TYR A 744 12.94 -40.26 -2.10
CA TYR A 744 12.50 -41.20 -1.08
C TYR A 744 10.99 -41.44 -1.16
N GLY A 745 10.56 -42.66 -1.45
CA GLY A 745 9.14 -43.03 -1.48
C GLY A 745 8.55 -43.11 -0.07
N ARG A 746 7.27 -42.77 0.11
CA ARG A 746 6.53 -42.85 1.39
C ARG A 746 6.24 -44.30 1.85
N ALA A 747 7.21 -45.21 1.76
CA ALA A 747 7.01 -46.65 1.91
C ALA A 747 7.94 -47.28 2.97
N THR A 748 7.37 -47.55 4.15
CA THR A 748 7.82 -48.51 5.19
C THR A 748 9.17 -48.32 5.89
N HIS A 749 10.22 -47.79 5.26
CA HIS A 749 11.49 -47.45 5.92
C HIS A 749 11.46 -45.97 6.38
N GLN A 750 12.14 -45.64 7.49
CA GLN A 750 12.43 -44.25 7.87
C GLN A 750 13.94 -44.02 7.85
N ILE A 751 14.37 -42.96 7.17
CA ILE A 751 15.78 -42.58 7.05
C ILE A 751 16.41 -42.40 8.44
N ASP A 752 17.49 -43.12 8.73
CA ASP A 752 18.28 -42.97 9.96
C ASP A 752 19.70 -42.56 9.59
N PRO A 753 20.22 -41.39 10.03
CA PRO A 753 21.53 -40.92 9.61
C PRO A 753 22.68 -41.72 10.24
N LYS A 754 22.39 -42.69 11.12
CA LYS A 754 23.32 -43.69 11.65
C LYS A 754 23.37 -44.96 10.80
N ASN A 755 22.40 -45.20 9.92
CA ASN A 755 22.46 -46.30 8.94
C ASN A 755 23.44 -45.94 7.80
N PRO A 756 24.47 -46.77 7.50
CA PRO A 756 25.41 -46.52 6.41
C PRO A 756 24.78 -46.27 5.03
N GLU A 757 23.64 -46.91 4.74
CA GLU A 757 22.94 -46.77 3.45
C GLU A 757 22.27 -45.39 3.31
N ASP A 758 21.81 -44.83 4.43
CA ASP A 758 21.07 -43.56 4.52
C ASP A 758 22.00 -42.32 4.60
N ARG A 759 23.32 -42.53 4.79
CA ARG A 759 24.35 -41.48 4.88
C ARG A 759 24.31 -40.46 3.74
N ALA A 760 23.95 -40.87 2.53
CA ALA A 760 23.87 -40.00 1.37
C ALA A 760 22.84 -38.86 1.56
N TYR A 761 21.72 -39.15 2.23
CA TYR A 761 20.72 -38.13 2.62
C TYR A 761 21.24 -37.22 3.73
N ALA A 762 22.08 -37.73 4.64
CA ALA A 762 22.70 -36.93 5.68
C ALA A 762 23.66 -35.91 5.05
N ASN A 763 24.53 -36.34 4.13
CA ASN A 763 25.41 -35.45 3.37
C ASN A 763 24.61 -34.36 2.59
N LEU A 764 23.42 -34.69 2.07
CA LEU A 764 22.53 -33.72 1.42
C LEU A 764 22.00 -32.66 2.41
N ALA A 765 21.49 -33.08 3.56
CA ALA A 765 21.01 -32.17 4.61
C ALA A 765 22.13 -31.27 5.16
N PHE A 766 23.35 -31.82 5.31
CA PHE A 766 24.55 -31.09 5.69
C PHE A 766 24.88 -29.95 4.71
N VAL A 767 24.93 -30.23 3.40
CA VAL A 767 25.23 -29.20 2.39
C VAL A 767 24.10 -28.18 2.23
N LEU A 768 22.82 -28.59 2.36
CA LEU A 768 21.69 -27.67 2.42
C LEU A 768 21.83 -26.68 3.59
N GLN A 769 22.18 -27.17 4.78
CA GLN A 769 22.38 -26.35 5.97
C GLN A 769 23.61 -25.45 5.86
N GLU A 770 24.73 -25.98 5.36
CA GLU A 770 25.96 -25.22 5.09
C GLU A 770 25.68 -24.04 4.15
N ARG A 771 25.03 -24.32 3.01
CA ARG A 771 24.72 -23.30 2.01
C ARG A 771 23.70 -22.26 2.48
N THR A 772 22.68 -22.70 3.22
CA THR A 772 21.69 -21.80 3.84
C THR A 772 22.36 -20.85 4.81
N SER A 773 23.19 -21.38 5.71
CA SER A 773 23.91 -20.58 6.71
C SER A 773 24.88 -19.61 6.06
N GLN A 774 25.60 -20.04 5.00
CA GLN A 774 26.47 -19.18 4.22
C GLN A 774 25.72 -18.01 3.59
N VAL A 775 24.60 -18.26 2.89
CA VAL A 775 23.84 -17.19 2.22
C VAL A 775 23.26 -16.18 3.21
N ILE A 776 22.79 -16.63 4.38
CA ILE A 776 22.32 -15.73 5.45
C ILE A 776 23.49 -14.90 6.01
N CYS A 777 24.66 -15.52 6.23
CA CYS A 777 25.87 -14.81 6.63
C CYS A 777 26.34 -13.80 5.56
N ASP A 778 26.22 -14.12 4.27
CA ASP A 778 26.59 -13.24 3.16
C ASP A 778 25.67 -12.01 3.08
N ILE A 779 24.36 -12.18 3.30
CA ILE A 779 23.39 -11.07 3.42
C ILE A 779 23.77 -10.15 4.60
N VAL A 780 23.88 -10.70 5.82
CA VAL A 780 24.16 -9.89 7.02
C VAL A 780 25.53 -9.20 6.93
N ARG A 781 26.57 -9.90 6.45
CA ARG A 781 27.92 -9.34 6.25
C ARG A 781 27.91 -8.16 5.28
N TYR A 782 27.16 -8.27 4.17
CA TYR A 782 27.02 -7.19 3.20
C TYR A 782 26.38 -5.94 3.83
N TYR A 783 25.23 -6.07 4.50
CA TYR A 783 24.55 -4.92 5.09
C TYR A 783 25.34 -4.30 6.25
N PHE A 784 25.99 -5.09 7.11
CA PHE A 784 26.78 -4.57 8.23
C PHE A 784 28.12 -3.91 7.81
N ARG A 785 28.78 -4.40 6.75
CA ARG A 785 30.19 -4.04 6.43
C ARG A 785 30.38 -3.30 5.11
N GLU A 786 29.51 -3.52 4.12
CA GLU A 786 29.67 -3.06 2.74
C GLU A 786 28.64 -1.99 2.33
N LYS A 787 27.35 -2.21 2.59
CA LYS A 787 26.27 -1.30 2.19
C LYS A 787 26.35 0.04 2.93
N VAL A 788 26.64 1.12 2.21
CA VAL A 788 26.88 2.46 2.77
C VAL A 788 25.77 2.96 3.72
N SER A 789 24.50 2.66 3.44
CA SER A 789 23.34 3.11 4.25
C SER A 789 23.16 2.37 5.58
N THR A 790 23.83 1.24 5.79
CA THR A 790 23.68 0.35 6.97
C THR A 790 25.01 -0.06 7.60
N LYS A 791 26.13 0.37 7.03
CA LYS A 791 27.47 0.07 7.51
C LYS A 791 27.69 0.56 8.94
N GLY A 792 28.16 -0.33 9.81
CA GLY A 792 28.36 -0.06 11.23
C GLY A 792 27.11 -0.23 12.10
N ILE A 793 26.01 -0.76 11.55
CA ILE A 793 24.96 -1.38 12.37
C ILE A 793 25.49 -2.70 12.90
N GLU A 794 25.30 -2.93 14.20
CA GLU A 794 25.73 -4.16 14.90
C GLU A 794 24.57 -4.96 15.49
N LYS A 795 23.32 -4.52 15.27
CA LYS A 795 22.09 -5.10 15.86
C LYS A 795 21.21 -5.72 14.77
N LEU A 796 20.73 -6.93 15.00
CA LEU A 796 20.02 -7.77 14.02
C LEU A 796 18.72 -8.31 14.60
N ALA A 797 17.60 -8.12 13.90
CA ALA A 797 16.31 -8.73 14.23
C ALA A 797 15.85 -9.66 13.09
N LEU A 798 15.45 -10.90 13.42
CA LEU A 798 15.13 -11.96 12.44
C LEU A 798 13.70 -12.51 12.59
N ALA A 799 13.03 -12.72 11.45
CA ALA A 799 11.72 -13.37 11.32
C ALA A 799 11.52 -14.03 9.93
N GLY A 800 10.32 -14.56 9.68
CA GLY A 800 10.02 -15.46 8.57
C GLY A 800 10.36 -16.91 8.94
N GLY A 801 9.73 -17.90 8.29
CA GLY A 801 9.88 -19.31 8.66
C GLY A 801 11.33 -19.82 8.63
N VAL A 802 12.21 -19.21 7.82
CA VAL A 802 13.64 -19.57 7.73
C VAL A 802 14.41 -19.14 8.98
N ALA A 803 13.96 -18.10 9.70
CA ALA A 803 14.57 -17.68 10.96
C ALA A 803 14.32 -18.68 12.12
N LEU A 804 13.47 -19.70 11.93
CA LEU A 804 13.43 -20.87 12.81
C LEU A 804 14.69 -21.77 12.69
N ASN A 805 15.58 -21.50 11.73
CA ASN A 805 16.85 -22.22 11.53
C ASN A 805 17.92 -21.81 12.56
N ILE A 806 17.87 -22.49 13.71
CA ILE A 806 18.74 -22.32 14.88
C ILE A 806 20.24 -22.36 14.55
N LEU A 807 20.61 -23.14 13.54
CA LEU A 807 22.00 -23.38 13.14
C LEU A 807 22.53 -22.21 12.33
N SER A 808 21.74 -21.66 11.40
CA SER A 808 22.07 -20.42 10.69
C SER A 808 22.12 -19.23 11.64
N ASN A 809 21.19 -19.13 12.60
CA ASN A 809 21.20 -18.09 13.63
C ASN A 809 22.47 -18.16 14.50
N GLY A 810 22.87 -19.36 14.92
CA GLY A 810 24.13 -19.59 15.64
C GLY A 810 25.39 -19.32 14.80
N LYS A 811 25.32 -19.58 13.49
CA LYS A 811 26.42 -19.35 12.56
C LYS A 811 26.79 -17.87 12.46
N LEU A 812 25.81 -16.96 12.50
CA LEU A 812 26.05 -15.51 12.53
C LEU A 812 26.92 -15.06 13.72
N ILE A 813 26.76 -15.69 14.88
CA ILE A 813 27.56 -15.40 16.08
C ILE A 813 28.96 -16.03 15.96
N THR A 814 29.04 -17.29 15.53
CA THR A 814 30.34 -18.00 15.42
C THR A 814 31.24 -17.48 14.29
N GLU A 815 30.67 -16.87 13.25
CA GLU A 815 31.39 -16.12 12.20
C GLU A 815 31.79 -14.68 12.63
N GLY A 816 31.43 -14.26 13.84
CA GLY A 816 31.69 -12.91 14.34
C GLY A 816 31.00 -11.82 13.52
N LEU A 817 29.78 -12.08 13.02
CA LEU A 817 28.95 -11.10 12.32
C LEU A 817 28.09 -10.30 13.29
N VAL A 818 27.63 -10.92 14.39
CA VAL A 818 26.80 -10.29 15.43
C VAL A 818 27.16 -10.85 16.80
N TYR A 819 27.08 -10.04 17.86
CA TYR A 819 27.23 -10.51 19.24
C TYR A 819 25.92 -11.14 19.74
N GLY A 820 26.00 -12.10 20.67
CA GLY A 820 24.83 -12.77 21.23
C GLY A 820 23.83 -11.87 21.96
N GLU A 821 24.26 -10.69 22.44
CA GLU A 821 23.38 -9.68 23.04
C GLU A 821 22.72 -8.74 22.01
N ASN A 822 23.18 -8.78 20.75
CA ASN A 822 22.75 -7.88 19.66
C ASN A 822 21.89 -8.60 18.60
N ILE A 823 21.51 -9.86 18.81
CA ILE A 823 20.64 -10.63 17.91
C ILE A 823 19.31 -10.96 18.60
N PHE A 824 18.21 -10.52 17.98
CA PHE A 824 16.86 -10.95 18.32
C PHE A 824 16.33 -11.87 17.21
N VAL A 825 15.64 -12.94 17.60
CA VAL A 825 14.91 -13.80 16.67
C VAL A 825 13.55 -14.06 17.29
N GLN A 826 12.49 -13.76 16.54
CA GLN A 826 11.11 -13.91 17.00
C GLN A 826 10.82 -15.41 17.33
N PRO A 827 10.39 -15.78 18.56
CA PRO A 827 10.10 -17.18 18.91
C PRO A 827 9.04 -17.80 17.99
N ALA A 828 8.05 -17.02 17.56
CA ALA A 828 7.03 -17.38 16.58
C ALA A 828 7.40 -16.87 15.17
N ALA A 829 8.65 -17.03 14.70
CA ALA A 829 9.14 -16.40 13.47
C ALA A 829 8.36 -16.73 12.19
N GLY A 830 7.72 -17.90 12.13
CA GLY A 830 6.82 -18.29 11.04
C GLY A 830 5.48 -17.55 11.06
N ASP A 831 4.46 -18.14 10.43
CA ASP A 831 3.17 -17.48 10.20
C ASP A 831 2.38 -17.19 11.48
N SER A 832 2.67 -17.86 12.60
CA SER A 832 2.04 -17.51 13.88
C SER A 832 2.41 -16.11 14.37
N GLY A 833 3.66 -15.67 14.18
CA GLY A 833 4.13 -14.31 14.55
C GLY A 833 3.62 -13.18 13.64
N VAL A 834 2.98 -13.49 12.51
CA VAL A 834 2.35 -12.50 11.63
C VAL A 834 1.15 -11.82 12.31
N SER A 835 0.50 -12.50 13.27
CA SER A 835 -0.54 -11.93 14.13
C SER A 835 0.00 -10.78 15.01
N LEU A 836 1.10 -11.02 15.73
CA LEU A 836 1.84 -10.02 16.52
C LEU A 836 2.33 -8.87 15.64
N GLY A 837 2.94 -9.19 14.50
CA GLY A 837 3.55 -8.21 13.62
C GLY A 837 2.55 -7.23 13.00
N SER A 838 1.42 -7.74 12.51
CA SER A 838 0.36 -6.92 11.91
C SER A 838 -0.32 -6.01 12.94
N SER A 839 -0.56 -6.51 14.15
CA SER A 839 -1.20 -5.74 15.22
C SER A 839 -0.30 -4.67 15.81
N LEU A 840 1.01 -4.95 15.97
CA LEU A 840 2.01 -3.94 16.33
C LEU A 840 2.24 -2.90 15.22
N THR A 841 2.13 -3.31 13.94
CA THR A 841 2.14 -2.37 12.81
C THR A 841 0.94 -1.41 12.89
N VAL A 842 -0.26 -1.92 13.14
CA VAL A 842 -1.47 -1.10 13.33
C VAL A 842 -1.36 -0.20 14.58
N ALA A 843 -0.85 -0.71 15.69
CA ALA A 843 -0.60 0.08 16.91
C ALA A 843 0.31 1.28 16.61
N ARG A 844 1.46 1.04 15.96
CA ARG A 844 2.41 2.09 15.64
C ARG A 844 1.90 3.08 14.60
N GLU A 845 1.42 2.59 13.47
CA GLU A 845 1.18 3.42 12.28
C GLU A 845 -0.20 4.08 12.26
N ILE A 846 -1.23 3.46 12.86
CA ILE A 846 -2.60 4.03 12.92
C ILE A 846 -2.83 4.80 14.22
N TYR A 847 -2.38 4.25 15.35
CA TYR A 847 -2.68 4.81 16.67
C TYR A 847 -1.53 5.66 17.25
N GLY A 848 -0.32 5.56 16.70
CA GLY A 848 0.85 6.27 17.20
C GLY A 848 1.44 5.66 18.48
N ASP A 849 1.02 4.43 18.84
CA ASP A 849 1.47 3.73 20.05
C ASP A 849 3.01 3.63 20.10
N ASP A 850 3.56 3.60 21.31
CA ASP A 850 4.98 3.33 21.50
C ASP A 850 5.26 1.82 21.45
N VAL A 851 6.24 1.44 20.63
CA VAL A 851 6.56 0.05 20.25
C VAL A 851 8.08 -0.14 20.28
N ASN A 852 8.58 -1.36 19.99
CA ASN A 852 9.96 -1.78 20.31
C ASN A 852 10.14 -2.08 21.81
N VAL A 853 9.18 -2.82 22.37
CA VAL A 853 9.23 -3.34 23.75
C VAL A 853 9.91 -4.70 23.73
N GLU A 854 10.94 -4.91 24.57
CA GLU A 854 11.65 -6.20 24.62
C GLU A 854 10.70 -7.36 24.97
N MET A 855 10.52 -8.30 24.04
CA MET A 855 9.85 -9.56 24.30
C MET A 855 10.81 -10.45 25.13
N LYS A 856 10.69 -10.41 26.46
CA LYS A 856 11.55 -11.19 27.37
C LYS A 856 11.13 -12.66 27.54
N HIS A 857 9.90 -13.00 27.17
CA HIS A 857 9.33 -14.34 27.26
C HIS A 857 8.33 -14.59 26.12
N ALA A 858 7.92 -15.85 25.94
CA ALA A 858 6.85 -16.23 25.02
C ALA A 858 5.55 -16.65 25.72
N LEU A 859 5.49 -16.54 27.06
CA LEU A 859 4.36 -16.95 27.90
C LEU A 859 3.16 -15.99 27.75
N TYR A 860 2.39 -16.16 26.66
CA TYR A 860 1.27 -15.27 26.29
C TYR A 860 -0.06 -15.99 26.06
N GLY A 861 -0.09 -17.33 26.10
CA GLY A 861 -1.32 -18.12 25.99
C GLY A 861 -2.01 -18.39 27.34
N PRO A 862 -3.00 -19.30 27.38
CA PRO A 862 -3.84 -19.54 28.56
C PRO A 862 -3.06 -20.11 29.75
N GLU A 863 -3.42 -19.66 30.94
CA GLU A 863 -3.16 -20.33 32.22
C GLU A 863 -4.40 -21.08 32.70
N TYR A 864 -4.26 -21.86 33.77
CA TYR A 864 -5.34 -22.67 34.36
C TYR A 864 -5.16 -22.70 35.87
N SER A 865 -6.25 -22.51 36.61
CA SER A 865 -6.29 -22.64 38.08
C SER A 865 -6.14 -24.10 38.53
N ASN A 866 -5.79 -24.30 39.80
CA ASN A 866 -5.77 -25.64 40.40
C ASN A 866 -7.17 -26.28 40.40
N GLU A 867 -8.20 -25.44 40.49
CA GLU A 867 -9.61 -25.79 40.48
C GLU A 867 -10.05 -26.31 39.10
N GLU A 868 -9.67 -25.65 38.00
CA GLU A 868 -9.89 -26.13 36.63
C GLU A 868 -9.12 -27.43 36.35
N ILE A 869 -7.84 -27.49 36.73
CA ILE A 869 -7.00 -28.68 36.55
C ILE A 869 -7.60 -29.86 37.31
N ARG A 870 -8.05 -29.64 38.57
CA ARG A 870 -8.73 -30.65 39.37
C ARG A 870 -10.05 -31.07 38.75
N GLY A 871 -10.91 -30.13 38.35
CA GLY A 871 -12.19 -30.43 37.71
C GLY A 871 -12.02 -31.27 36.44
N THR A 872 -11.02 -30.94 35.63
CA THR A 872 -10.62 -31.73 34.45
C THR A 872 -10.20 -33.15 34.83
N LEU A 873 -9.36 -33.33 35.86
CA LEU A 873 -8.93 -34.65 36.32
C LEU A 873 -10.11 -35.47 36.89
N GLU A 874 -11.07 -34.84 37.56
CA GLU A 874 -12.28 -35.48 38.07
C GLU A 874 -13.25 -35.86 36.93
N GLU A 875 -13.43 -35.00 35.92
CA GLU A 875 -14.26 -35.26 34.73
C GLU A 875 -13.75 -36.46 33.91
N PHE A 876 -12.43 -36.55 33.67
CA PHE A 876 -11.83 -37.68 32.96
C PHE A 876 -11.64 -38.93 33.84
N GLY A 877 -12.09 -38.93 35.10
CA GLY A 877 -11.94 -40.06 36.03
C GLY A 877 -10.50 -40.36 36.45
N LEU A 878 -9.58 -39.41 36.25
CA LEU A 878 -8.14 -39.55 36.49
C LEU A 878 -7.75 -39.30 37.96
N THR A 879 -8.71 -39.04 38.85
CA THR A 879 -8.49 -38.97 40.29
C THR A 879 -8.54 -40.34 41.00
N GLU A 880 -9.04 -41.40 40.36
CA GLU A 880 -8.98 -42.75 40.91
C GLU A 880 -7.64 -43.42 40.59
N GLY A 881 -6.90 -43.83 41.62
CA GLY A 881 -5.62 -44.56 41.47
C GLY A 881 -4.39 -43.69 41.13
N ILE A 882 -4.52 -42.36 41.11
CA ILE A 882 -3.39 -41.43 40.97
C ILE A 882 -3.18 -40.67 42.28
N ASP A 883 -2.01 -40.86 42.91
CA ASP A 883 -1.59 -40.08 44.08
C ASP A 883 -1.29 -38.63 43.67
N TYR A 884 -2.15 -37.68 44.06
CA TYR A 884 -1.93 -36.25 43.91
C TYR A 884 -1.81 -35.54 45.26
N VAL A 885 -1.00 -34.48 45.32
CA VAL A 885 -0.72 -33.71 46.55
C VAL A 885 -0.70 -32.22 46.24
N THR A 886 -1.52 -31.45 46.93
CA THR A 886 -1.42 -29.98 46.92
C THR A 886 -0.10 -29.55 47.57
N ALA A 887 0.78 -28.94 46.78
CA ALA A 887 2.09 -28.48 47.20
C ALA A 887 2.17 -26.95 47.20
N THR A 888 3.02 -26.38 48.05
CA THR A 888 3.53 -25.02 47.86
C THR A 888 4.64 -25.04 46.81
N ASP A 889 4.90 -23.92 46.15
CA ASP A 889 5.94 -23.75 45.12
C ASP A 889 7.30 -24.32 45.57
N GLU A 890 7.75 -24.01 46.78
CA GLU A 890 8.96 -24.58 47.41
C GLU A 890 8.96 -26.13 47.41
N LYS A 891 7.82 -26.74 47.75
CA LYS A 891 7.67 -28.21 47.76
C LYS A 891 7.58 -28.77 46.34
N LEU A 892 6.90 -28.09 45.42
CA LEU A 892 6.80 -28.46 44.01
C LEU A 892 8.18 -28.45 43.34
N VAL A 893 8.94 -27.35 43.50
CA VAL A 893 10.33 -27.19 43.07
C VAL A 893 11.21 -28.28 43.67
N LYS A 894 11.10 -28.54 44.99
CA LYS A 894 11.85 -29.61 45.65
C LYS A 894 11.53 -30.99 45.09
N TYR A 895 10.24 -31.36 44.97
CA TYR A 895 9.85 -32.66 44.45
C TYR A 895 10.27 -32.83 42.99
N ALA A 896 10.10 -31.81 42.15
CA ALA A 896 10.51 -31.85 40.76
C ALA A 896 12.03 -32.00 40.61
N ALA A 897 12.83 -31.24 41.38
CA ALA A 897 14.28 -31.39 41.42
C ALA A 897 14.69 -32.79 41.93
N ASP A 898 14.09 -33.27 43.03
CA ASP A 898 14.34 -34.58 43.62
C ASP A 898 13.94 -35.75 42.69
N PHE A 899 13.00 -35.56 41.76
CA PHE A 899 12.60 -36.56 40.76
C PHE A 899 13.47 -36.51 39.50
N ILE A 900 13.79 -35.31 38.99
CA ILE A 900 14.74 -35.14 37.87
C ILE A 900 16.12 -35.70 38.25
N ASN A 901 16.60 -35.42 39.46
CA ASN A 901 17.87 -35.96 39.96
C ASN A 901 17.84 -37.49 40.20
N LYS A 902 16.66 -38.12 40.17
CA LYS A 902 16.45 -39.59 40.17
C LYS A 902 16.09 -40.13 38.79
N GLU A 903 16.49 -39.42 37.74
CA GLU A 903 16.36 -39.81 36.33
C GLU A 903 14.90 -40.06 35.93
N LYS A 904 13.96 -39.30 36.51
CA LYS A 904 12.55 -39.31 36.11
C LYS A 904 12.24 -38.16 35.18
N ALA A 905 11.52 -38.49 34.10
CA ALA A 905 10.88 -37.48 33.26
C ALA A 905 9.67 -36.88 33.99
N ILE A 906 9.52 -35.56 33.90
CA ILE A 906 8.40 -34.82 34.51
C ILE A 906 7.61 -34.12 33.40
N ALA A 907 6.29 -34.32 33.38
CA ALA A 907 5.38 -33.44 32.66
C ALA A 907 5.20 -32.15 33.47
N TRP A 908 5.69 -31.04 32.93
CA TRP A 908 5.68 -29.73 33.57
C TRP A 908 4.67 -28.82 32.85
N PHE A 909 3.49 -28.74 33.46
CA PHE A 909 2.35 -27.91 33.04
C PHE A 909 2.17 -26.81 34.08
N GLN A 910 2.60 -25.57 33.78
CA GLN A 910 2.62 -24.45 34.72
C GLN A 910 2.32 -23.12 34.01
N GLY A 911 1.59 -22.22 34.67
CA GLY A 911 1.33 -20.85 34.21
C GLY A 911 0.77 -20.71 32.78
N LYS A 912 0.94 -19.52 32.19
CA LYS A 912 0.58 -19.22 30.79
C LYS A 912 1.38 -20.05 29.81
N SER A 913 0.73 -20.66 28.82
CA SER A 913 1.45 -21.41 27.77
C SER A 913 2.28 -20.48 26.88
N GLU A 914 3.33 -21.05 26.29
CA GLU A 914 4.20 -20.39 25.34
C GLU A 914 3.61 -20.33 23.93
N ILE A 915 3.83 -19.22 23.21
CA ILE A 915 3.57 -19.08 21.77
C ILE A 915 4.76 -19.55 20.94
N GLY A 916 4.49 -20.24 19.83
CA GLY A 916 5.49 -20.71 18.88
C GLY A 916 5.85 -22.18 19.06
N PRO A 917 6.67 -22.76 18.16
CA PRO A 917 6.89 -24.21 18.06
C PRO A 917 7.80 -24.80 19.14
N ARG A 918 8.16 -24.04 20.19
CA ARG A 918 9.13 -24.43 21.23
C ARG A 918 8.47 -24.38 22.61
N ALA A 919 8.60 -25.44 23.40
CA ALA A 919 8.25 -25.39 24.83
C ALA A 919 9.37 -24.76 25.65
N LEU A 920 9.00 -23.85 26.55
CA LEU A 920 9.86 -22.86 27.20
C LEU A 920 9.62 -22.81 28.72
N GLY A 921 9.21 -23.94 29.29
CA GLY A 921 9.01 -24.10 30.73
C GLY A 921 7.57 -23.89 31.22
N ALA A 922 6.59 -23.90 30.32
CA ALA A 922 5.16 -23.88 30.68
C ALA A 922 4.39 -25.11 30.18
N ARG A 923 4.70 -25.67 29.00
CA ARG A 923 4.12 -26.93 28.49
C ARG A 923 5.23 -27.91 28.06
N SER A 924 6.05 -28.30 29.03
CA SER A 924 7.33 -29.01 28.84
C SER A 924 7.33 -30.44 29.36
N ILE A 925 8.19 -31.30 28.81
CA ILE A 925 8.69 -32.51 29.46
C ILE A 925 10.15 -32.24 29.86
N LEU A 926 10.44 -32.43 31.15
CA LEU A 926 11.74 -32.13 31.76
C LEU A 926 12.46 -33.43 32.12
N LEU A 927 13.76 -33.52 31.83
CA LEU A 927 14.62 -34.65 32.22
C LEU A 927 16.00 -34.16 32.66
N ASN A 928 16.79 -35.05 33.30
CA ASN A 928 18.13 -34.73 33.78
C ASN A 928 19.10 -34.47 32.63
N LEU A 929 19.81 -33.34 32.64
CA LEU A 929 20.76 -32.99 31.58
C LEU A 929 22.04 -33.85 31.60
N ASN A 930 22.38 -34.39 32.78
CA ASN A 930 23.56 -35.23 33.02
C ASN A 930 23.33 -36.70 32.65
N ASP A 931 22.07 -37.15 32.59
CA ASP A 931 21.73 -38.51 32.17
C ASP A 931 21.97 -38.65 30.66
N VAL A 932 22.83 -39.60 30.29
CA VAL A 932 23.15 -39.95 28.90
C VAL A 932 21.99 -40.59 28.15
N GLN A 933 20.99 -41.11 28.86
CA GLN A 933 19.75 -41.62 28.27
C GLN A 933 18.65 -40.56 28.15
N ALA A 934 18.76 -39.37 28.74
CA ALA A 934 17.64 -38.42 28.78
C ALA A 934 17.15 -38.00 27.37
N ASN A 935 18.03 -37.81 26.39
CA ASN A 935 17.59 -37.57 25.01
C ASN A 935 16.87 -38.78 24.38
N ASN A 936 17.35 -39.99 24.66
CA ASN A 936 16.74 -41.24 24.20
C ASN A 936 15.35 -41.44 24.85
N THR A 937 15.26 -41.27 26.17
CA THR A 937 14.02 -41.28 26.96
C THR A 937 13.02 -40.24 26.46
N ALA A 938 13.46 -39.02 26.14
CA ALA A 938 12.62 -37.99 25.53
C ALA A 938 12.07 -38.44 24.16
N ASN A 939 12.89 -39.05 23.31
CA ASN A 939 12.46 -39.54 22.00
C ASN A 939 11.49 -40.74 22.11
N ILE A 940 11.70 -41.63 23.08
CA ILE A 940 10.81 -42.76 23.41
C ILE A 940 9.43 -42.26 23.89
N ILE A 941 9.40 -41.31 24.84
CA ILE A 941 8.16 -40.70 25.35
C ILE A 941 7.38 -40.03 24.19
N LYS A 942 8.11 -39.37 23.28
CA LYS A 942 7.57 -38.65 22.12
C LYS A 942 7.36 -39.49 20.86
N GLY A 943 7.50 -40.82 20.94
CA GLY A 943 7.23 -41.74 19.82
C GLY A 943 7.96 -41.40 18.52
N ARG A 944 9.18 -40.83 18.61
CA ARG A 944 9.94 -40.27 17.50
C ARG A 944 11.36 -40.84 17.40
N GLN A 945 12.06 -40.54 16.31
CA GLN A 945 13.32 -41.19 15.94
C GLN A 945 14.44 -40.92 16.96
N PRO A 946 15.29 -41.92 17.32
CA PRO A 946 16.31 -41.77 18.37
C PRO A 946 17.36 -40.70 18.09
N TRP A 947 17.63 -40.38 16.82
CA TRP A 947 18.60 -39.38 16.37
C TRP A 947 18.12 -37.93 16.54
N ARG A 948 16.84 -37.68 16.87
CA ARG A 948 16.35 -36.31 17.04
C ARG A 948 16.93 -35.69 18.33
N PRO A 949 17.50 -34.48 18.28
CA PRO A 949 18.04 -33.82 19.47
C PRO A 949 16.92 -33.26 20.37
N SER A 950 17.27 -33.05 21.64
CA SER A 950 16.49 -32.28 22.60
C SER A 950 17.22 -30.99 22.94
N ALA A 951 16.51 -30.02 23.51
CA ALA A 951 17.09 -28.76 23.96
C ALA A 951 17.37 -28.80 25.48
N SER A 952 18.03 -27.76 25.98
CA SER A 952 18.23 -27.55 27.41
C SER A 952 17.61 -26.23 27.87
N SER A 953 17.17 -26.17 29.12
CA SER A 953 16.90 -24.90 29.81
C SER A 953 17.91 -24.75 30.94
N ILE A 954 18.44 -23.54 31.12
CA ILE A 954 19.45 -23.19 32.14
C ILE A 954 19.04 -21.87 32.83
N ALA A 955 19.30 -21.75 34.13
CA ALA A 955 19.15 -20.47 34.83
C ALA A 955 20.11 -19.43 34.22
N GLU A 956 19.58 -18.25 33.87
CA GLU A 956 20.19 -17.26 32.98
C GLU A 956 21.62 -16.85 33.40
N GLU A 957 21.83 -16.64 34.69
CA GLU A 957 23.11 -16.21 35.26
C GLU A 957 24.26 -17.21 35.05
N TYR A 958 23.94 -18.49 34.85
CA TYR A 958 24.93 -19.56 34.60
C TYR A 958 25.17 -19.84 33.12
N ALA A 959 24.39 -19.26 32.19
CA ALA A 959 24.44 -19.63 30.77
C ALA A 959 25.83 -19.45 30.14
N LYS A 960 26.54 -18.38 30.53
CA LYS A 960 27.88 -18.03 30.04
C LYS A 960 28.99 -18.96 30.54
N ASP A 961 28.74 -19.74 31.60
CA ASP A 961 29.65 -20.81 32.05
C ASP A 961 29.56 -22.08 31.18
N TYR A 962 28.54 -22.19 30.32
CA TYR A 962 28.27 -23.38 29.52
C TYR A 962 28.39 -23.17 28.01
N PHE A 963 28.03 -22.00 27.49
CA PHE A 963 27.90 -21.77 26.05
C PHE A 963 28.75 -20.58 25.56
N MET A 964 29.48 -20.78 24.47
CA MET A 964 30.40 -19.78 23.92
C MET A 964 29.63 -18.70 23.15
N GLY A 965 29.86 -17.43 23.49
CA GLY A 965 29.25 -16.29 22.79
C GLY A 965 27.77 -16.05 23.10
N ILE A 966 27.22 -16.71 24.12
CA ILE A 966 25.82 -16.58 24.51
C ILE A 966 25.52 -15.22 25.17
N GLY A 967 24.46 -14.58 24.71
CA GLY A 967 23.79 -13.47 25.38
C GLY A 967 22.48 -13.92 26.01
N LYS A 968 21.43 -13.10 25.97
CA LYS A 968 20.05 -13.57 26.18
C LYS A 968 19.67 -14.65 25.15
N SER A 969 19.04 -15.74 25.59
CA SER A 969 18.44 -16.75 24.69
C SER A 969 17.14 -17.36 25.27
N PRO A 970 16.10 -16.55 25.55
CA PRO A 970 14.89 -17.01 26.26
C PRO A 970 13.99 -17.96 25.45
N PHE A 971 14.30 -18.18 24.17
CA PHE A 971 13.40 -18.81 23.19
C PHE A 971 13.88 -20.14 22.59
N MET A 972 15.08 -20.63 22.95
CA MET A 972 15.72 -21.76 22.27
C MET A 972 15.74 -21.60 20.74
N ILE A 973 16.16 -20.44 20.23
CA ILE A 973 16.06 -20.09 18.81
C ILE A 973 17.42 -19.86 18.12
N VAL A 974 18.50 -19.95 18.91
CA VAL A 974 19.90 -19.83 18.47
C VAL A 974 20.66 -21.06 18.99
N ALA A 975 21.52 -21.64 18.17
CA ALA A 975 22.43 -22.72 18.58
C ALA A 975 23.80 -22.14 18.98
N PHE A 976 24.37 -22.61 20.08
CA PHE A 976 25.67 -22.14 20.61
C PHE A 976 26.65 -23.32 20.79
N PRO A 977 27.96 -23.12 20.55
CA PRO A 977 28.97 -24.11 20.90
C PRO A 977 29.10 -24.28 22.41
N ILE A 978 29.14 -25.52 22.91
CA ILE A 978 29.40 -25.79 24.33
C ILE A 978 30.89 -25.56 24.64
N LEU A 979 31.17 -24.85 25.74
CA LEU A 979 32.53 -24.65 26.23
C LEU A 979 33.21 -25.99 26.57
N PHE A 980 34.48 -26.14 26.19
CA PHE A 980 35.20 -27.41 26.24
C PHE A 980 35.12 -28.12 27.61
N SER A 981 35.22 -27.35 28.70
CA SER A 981 35.12 -27.81 30.09
C SER A 981 33.76 -28.39 30.49
N LYS A 982 32.69 -28.13 29.72
CA LYS A 982 31.31 -28.57 30.01
C LYS A 982 30.77 -29.60 29.01
N LYS A 983 31.54 -29.99 27.97
CA LYS A 983 31.10 -30.96 26.95
C LYS A 983 30.76 -32.35 27.50
N ASN A 984 31.30 -32.72 28.67
CA ASN A 984 30.98 -33.97 29.37
C ASN A 984 29.81 -33.86 30.35
N ILE A 985 29.12 -32.70 30.41
CA ILE A 985 28.03 -32.41 31.35
C ILE A 985 26.71 -32.17 30.58
N VAL A 986 26.77 -31.52 29.41
CA VAL A 986 25.60 -31.22 28.55
C VAL A 986 25.32 -32.39 27.59
N LEU A 987 25.35 -33.64 28.08
CA LEU A 987 25.39 -34.82 27.22
C LEU A 987 24.08 -35.08 26.46
N SER A 988 22.92 -34.87 27.09
CA SER A 988 21.60 -35.05 26.46
C SER A 988 20.98 -33.76 25.87
N GLY A 989 21.73 -32.65 25.82
CA GLY A 989 21.25 -31.34 25.35
C GLY A 989 21.95 -30.79 24.11
N MET A 990 22.70 -31.62 23.38
CA MET A 990 23.53 -31.23 22.23
C MET A 990 23.38 -32.18 21.04
N HIS A 991 23.83 -31.74 19.86
CA HIS A 991 24.06 -32.65 18.74
C HIS A 991 25.23 -33.61 19.04
N GLU A 992 25.01 -34.89 18.75
CA GLU A 992 25.96 -35.99 18.94
C GLU A 992 27.20 -35.88 18.03
N PHE A 993 26.98 -35.35 16.81
CA PHE A 993 27.96 -35.16 15.73
C PHE A 993 28.07 -33.68 15.31
N GLY A 994 29.06 -33.36 14.47
CA GLY A 994 29.42 -31.99 14.09
C GLY A 994 30.04 -31.19 15.23
N ASP A 995 29.90 -29.86 15.20
CA ASP A 995 30.47 -28.90 16.17
C ASP A 995 30.05 -29.09 17.64
N LYS A 996 29.14 -30.03 17.93
CA LYS A 996 28.51 -30.27 19.24
C LYS A 996 27.86 -29.00 19.79
N LEU A 997 27.00 -28.43 18.95
CA LEU A 997 26.16 -27.29 19.28
C LEU A 997 25.00 -27.74 20.17
N ALA A 998 24.61 -26.86 21.09
CA ALA A 998 23.42 -26.98 21.92
C ALA A 998 22.46 -25.82 21.65
N ARG A 999 21.19 -26.01 21.98
CA ARG A 999 20.14 -25.00 21.84
C ARG A 999 19.53 -24.69 23.21
N PRO A 1000 20.18 -23.84 24.02
CA PRO A 1000 19.72 -23.52 25.37
C PRO A 1000 18.53 -22.54 25.37
N GLN A 1001 17.75 -22.60 26.44
CA GLN A 1001 16.89 -21.54 26.92
C GLN A 1001 17.57 -20.88 28.12
N THR A 1002 17.78 -19.57 28.10
CA THR A 1002 18.09 -18.80 29.32
C THR A 1002 16.79 -18.49 30.05
N VAL A 1003 16.64 -18.99 31.27
CA VAL A 1003 15.44 -18.77 32.11
C VAL A 1003 15.79 -17.71 33.15
N SER A 1004 15.10 -16.58 33.12
CA SER A 1004 15.32 -15.47 34.04
C SER A 1004 14.36 -15.51 35.23
N LYS A 1005 14.84 -15.09 36.40
CA LYS A 1005 13.99 -14.93 37.59
C LYS A 1005 12.88 -13.88 37.39
N GLU A 1006 13.11 -12.90 36.52
CA GLU A 1006 12.10 -11.87 36.19
C GLU A 1006 10.90 -12.46 35.42
N THR A 1007 11.12 -13.44 34.54
CA THR A 1007 10.13 -13.86 33.53
C THR A 1007 9.48 -15.21 33.77
N ASN A 1008 10.16 -16.14 34.46
CA ASN A 1008 9.57 -17.41 34.87
C ASN A 1008 10.18 -17.85 36.21
N PRO A 1009 9.79 -17.22 37.34
CA PRO A 1009 10.44 -17.42 38.64
C PRO A 1009 10.35 -18.88 39.12
N LEU A 1010 9.20 -19.54 39.01
CA LEU A 1010 9.03 -20.93 39.44
C LEU A 1010 9.95 -21.90 38.69
N TYR A 1011 10.13 -21.69 37.37
CA TYR A 1011 11.05 -22.50 36.57
C TYR A 1011 12.52 -22.13 36.83
N TRP A 1012 12.86 -20.85 37.04
CA TRP A 1012 14.19 -20.43 37.51
C TRP A 1012 14.55 -21.05 38.87
N GLU A 1013 13.59 -21.14 39.80
CA GLU A 1013 13.79 -21.78 41.11
C GLU A 1013 14.02 -23.29 40.98
N LEU A 1014 13.30 -23.98 40.08
CA LEU A 1014 13.58 -25.39 39.74
C LEU A 1014 15.00 -25.59 39.21
N LEU A 1015 15.44 -24.75 38.27
CA LEU A 1015 16.77 -24.85 37.68
C LEU A 1015 17.88 -24.51 38.69
N THR A 1016 17.70 -23.46 39.49
CA THR A 1016 18.63 -23.09 40.56
C THR A 1016 18.73 -24.19 41.61
N ARG A 1017 17.58 -24.78 42.02
CA ARG A 1017 17.54 -25.91 42.96
C ARG A 1017 18.22 -27.16 42.41
N LEU A 1018 18.12 -27.43 41.10
CA LEU A 1018 18.91 -28.48 40.44
C LEU A 1018 20.41 -28.18 40.48
N GLY A 1019 20.80 -26.91 40.33
CA GLY A 1019 22.16 -26.43 40.57
C GLY A 1019 22.68 -26.80 41.95
N GLU A 1020 21.90 -26.54 43.01
CA GLU A 1020 22.26 -26.86 44.39
C GLU A 1020 22.47 -28.37 44.66
N ILE A 1021 21.67 -29.24 44.05
CA ILE A 1021 21.71 -30.70 44.34
C ILE A 1021 22.54 -31.53 43.36
N SER A 1022 22.90 -30.98 42.20
CA SER A 1022 23.63 -31.70 41.14
C SER A 1022 24.84 -30.96 40.56
N ASN A 1023 25.07 -29.70 40.94
CA ASN A 1023 26.02 -28.76 40.30
C ASN A 1023 25.68 -28.42 38.82
N ILE A 1024 24.44 -28.68 38.39
CA ILE A 1024 23.97 -28.43 37.03
C ILE A 1024 22.65 -27.66 37.11
N PRO A 1025 22.66 -26.33 36.94
CA PRO A 1025 21.45 -25.50 37.05
C PRO A 1025 20.60 -25.54 35.77
N ALA A 1026 20.40 -26.75 35.23
CA ALA A 1026 19.87 -26.98 33.90
C ALA A 1026 19.22 -28.36 33.71
N VAL A 1027 18.27 -28.45 32.76
CA VAL A 1027 17.50 -29.65 32.40
C VAL A 1027 17.54 -29.89 30.90
N VAL A 1028 17.24 -31.12 30.47
CA VAL A 1028 16.66 -31.34 29.14
C VAL A 1028 15.22 -30.83 29.15
N ASN A 1029 14.83 -30.05 28.15
CA ASN A 1029 13.47 -29.58 27.94
C ASN A 1029 13.04 -29.89 26.50
N THR A 1030 11.88 -30.54 26.35
CA THR A 1030 11.21 -30.82 25.09
C THR A 1030 9.71 -30.57 25.22
N SER A 1031 8.99 -30.37 24.11
CA SER A 1031 7.55 -30.06 24.15
C SER A 1031 6.70 -31.23 24.64
N PHE A 1032 5.67 -30.91 25.45
CA PHE A 1032 4.72 -31.86 26.03
C PHE A 1032 3.68 -32.31 24.99
N ASN A 1033 4.14 -33.12 24.03
CA ASN A 1033 3.33 -33.79 23.03
C ASN A 1033 3.89 -35.21 22.75
N LYS A 1034 3.11 -36.08 22.10
CA LYS A 1034 3.45 -37.52 21.92
C LYS A 1034 3.84 -37.93 20.49
N GLN A 1035 3.76 -36.99 19.56
CA GLN A 1035 4.34 -37.07 18.21
C GLN A 1035 4.39 -35.65 17.63
N GLU A 1036 5.42 -35.36 16.85
CA GLU A 1036 5.54 -34.20 15.95
C GLU A 1036 5.19 -34.65 14.53
#